data_AF-U5VWM4-F1
#
_entry.id   AF-U5VWM4-F1
#
_cell.length_a   1.000
_cell.length_b   1.000
_cell.length_c   1.000
_cell.angle_alpha   90.00
_cell.angle_beta   90.00
_cell.angle_gamma   90.00
#
_symmetry.space_group_name_H-M   'P 1'
#
loop_
_entity.id
_entity.type
_entity.pdbx_description
1 polymer ?
#
loop_
_entity_poly.entity_id
_entity_poly.type
_entity_poly.pdbx_seq_one_letter_code
_entity_poly.pdbx_strand_id
1 'polypeptide(L)'
;MAAALLTGHRQTVEGWLARPAVLRWLGFFGALCCAIDGILFGAPTWIRRGVSVMSILRGPNGVAIMLLWIAGLTALCIAWWWGRKITLPSQRWIIVTALLWIVPLLVIPPLASRDMYAYACQGSSYDAGFNPSVVGISAQPCPWLDSVSVVWRDTPTPYGPLWIMLAGLAAAFGSQILALAIFRIYALLAVIALAAVVPVLARRLGAPPDRALWLVLCCPIVAIHVIGGGHNDALTMVALLAGLAMIAASRPGGGRLRVGGDLLRPGAGRAGDDRPDPAEDGPSPGGDPLWQGGNRAGDDRPYPVEDGPSPGGGPLWPGANRTGSERPYPVEDGPSPGGGPLWPGANRTGSERPYPAEDGPSPDSDPLRPGANRPGVGRAGADLADPNRADRDSADADLIDRDLVSANLAGGERVRSGGGRSIAWLVAGGALVGAGIAIKTTVGVVLPFAALLAAGGLQAGRDGWLRFLRRGGAVVGGALAGLLVLSFVSGLGLGWATALSGAGESRSWTSPSTAVGIAVNAVGKWFGAQIDVVPATRLVALGLMLVALVVVWWRFRRGNALHGAALACLIVIFCAPITQPWYLYWVLVLLAVTTVRMRWLEIAVVASMFLILPNGDGAWKPLQVPFAFLVTALVGWVLWRAVTWLREPVS
;
A
#
# COMPACT_ATOMS: atom_id res chain seq x y z
N MET A 1 -39.55 10.85 15.43
CA MET A 1 -38.65 12.01 15.57
C MET A 1 -37.17 11.65 15.47
N ALA A 2 -36.59 10.86 16.39
CA ALA A 2 -35.15 10.52 16.39
C ALA A 2 -34.59 10.00 15.05
N ALA A 3 -35.30 9.09 14.37
CA ALA A 3 -34.89 8.59 13.05
C ALA A 3 -34.77 9.71 11.99
N ALA A 4 -35.65 10.72 12.01
CA ALA A 4 -35.62 11.84 11.08
C ALA A 4 -34.45 12.80 11.36
N LEU A 5 -34.11 13.01 12.64
CA LEU A 5 -32.91 13.76 13.04
C LEU A 5 -31.64 13.03 12.60
N LEU A 6 -31.58 11.70 12.74
CA LEU A 6 -30.47 10.88 12.28
C LEU A 6 -30.34 10.88 10.75
N THR A 7 -31.43 10.81 9.99
CA THR A 7 -31.36 10.92 8.52
C THR A 7 -30.97 12.32 8.06
N GLY A 8 -31.48 13.38 8.70
CA GLY A 8 -31.11 14.76 8.39
C GLY A 8 -29.64 15.05 8.67
N HIS A 9 -29.14 14.65 9.85
CA HIS A 9 -27.73 14.76 10.21
C HIS A 9 -26.83 13.92 9.28
N ARG A 10 -27.28 12.73 8.87
CA ARG A 10 -26.57 11.91 7.89
C ARG A 10 -26.50 12.59 6.53
N GLN A 11 -27.59 13.20 6.05
CA GLN A 11 -27.60 13.93 4.77
C GLN A 11 -26.68 15.15 4.80
N THR A 12 -26.62 15.91 5.91
CA THR A 12 -25.69 17.04 6.02
C THR A 12 -24.23 16.60 6.11
N VAL A 13 -23.91 15.52 6.82
CA VAL A 13 -22.55 14.95 6.86
C VAL A 13 -22.13 14.38 5.51
N GLU A 14 -22.99 13.61 4.83
CA GLU A 14 -22.69 13.11 3.47
C GLU A 14 -22.54 14.26 2.46
N GLY A 15 -23.36 15.31 2.56
CA GLY A 15 -23.26 16.53 1.74
C GLY A 15 -22.07 17.45 2.06
N TRP A 16 -21.51 17.38 3.27
CA TRP A 16 -20.25 18.05 3.63
C TRP A 16 -19.04 17.29 3.08
N LEU A 17 -19.02 15.96 3.26
CA LEU A 17 -17.97 15.07 2.73
C LEU A 17 -18.02 14.91 1.19
N ALA A 18 -19.12 15.31 0.55
CA ALA A 18 -19.21 15.42 -0.90
C ALA A 18 -18.27 16.48 -1.51
N ARG A 19 -17.78 17.44 -0.70
CA ARG A 19 -17.00 18.59 -1.18
C ARG A 19 -15.50 18.23 -1.26
N PRO A 20 -14.84 18.28 -2.43
CA PRO A 20 -13.41 17.91 -2.55
C PRO A 20 -12.49 18.68 -1.59
N ALA A 21 -12.73 19.98 -1.42
CA ALA A 21 -11.94 20.83 -0.51
C ALA A 21 -12.01 20.37 0.96
N VAL A 22 -13.16 19.87 1.41
CA VAL A 22 -13.31 19.30 2.77
C VAL A 22 -12.43 18.07 2.92
N LEU A 23 -12.46 17.15 1.95
CA LEU A 23 -11.64 15.94 2.01
C LEU A 23 -10.14 16.25 2.00
N ARG A 24 -9.69 17.23 1.20
CA ARG A 24 -8.30 17.71 1.21
C ARG A 24 -7.88 18.18 2.60
N TRP A 25 -8.66 19.07 3.23
CA TRP A 25 -8.30 19.64 4.52
C TRP A 25 -8.45 18.65 5.67
N LEU A 26 -9.43 17.73 5.61
CA LEU A 26 -9.57 16.64 6.56
C LEU A 26 -8.35 15.70 6.56
N GLY A 27 -7.88 15.28 5.37
CA GLY A 27 -6.68 14.45 5.27
C GLY A 27 -5.39 15.21 5.62
N PHE A 28 -5.31 16.52 5.38
CA PHE A 28 -4.17 17.35 5.82
C PHE A 28 -4.12 17.48 7.34
N PHE A 29 -5.26 17.77 7.98
CA PHE A 29 -5.41 17.72 9.43
C PHE A 29 -5.01 16.35 9.97
N GLY A 30 -5.46 15.27 9.33
CA GLY A 30 -5.09 13.90 9.71
C GLY A 30 -3.59 13.64 9.66
N ALA A 31 -2.93 14.05 8.57
CA ALA A 31 -1.48 13.98 8.43
C ALA A 31 -0.72 14.84 9.45
N LEU A 32 -1.23 16.04 9.77
CA LEU A 32 -0.64 16.94 10.77
C LEU A 32 -0.74 16.35 12.19
N CYS A 33 -1.88 15.73 12.55
CA CYS A 33 -2.00 15.00 13.82
C CYS A 33 -0.98 13.85 13.89
N CYS A 34 -0.86 13.04 12.84
CA CYS A 34 0.14 11.97 12.75
C CYS A 34 1.60 12.48 12.75
N ALA A 35 1.86 13.70 12.26
CA ALA A 35 3.18 14.31 12.30
C ALA A 35 3.57 14.76 13.72
N ILE A 36 2.67 15.45 14.42
CA ILE A 36 2.86 15.87 15.82
C ILE A 36 3.03 14.63 16.71
N ASP A 37 2.18 13.62 16.51
CA ASP A 37 2.29 12.33 17.18
C ASP A 37 3.61 11.60 16.87
N GLY A 38 4.09 11.65 15.63
CA GLY A 38 5.42 11.16 15.24
C GLY A 38 6.57 11.84 15.97
N ILE A 39 6.44 13.13 16.30
CA ILE A 39 7.42 13.88 17.11
C ILE A 39 7.34 13.46 18.59
N LEU A 40 6.13 13.23 19.12
CA LEU A 40 5.93 12.83 20.52
C LEU A 40 6.30 11.37 20.80
N PHE A 41 5.93 10.46 19.90
CA PHE A 41 5.99 9.00 20.12
C PHE A 41 6.31 8.16 18.87
N GLY A 42 6.77 8.76 17.78
CA GLY A 42 7.40 8.03 16.68
C GLY A 42 8.64 7.24 17.15
N ALA A 43 9.18 6.40 16.28
CA ALA A 43 10.33 5.56 16.60
C ALA A 43 11.60 6.40 16.79
N PRO A 44 12.22 6.42 17.99
CA PRO A 44 13.49 7.11 18.18
C PRO A 44 14.68 6.20 17.82
N THR A 45 15.90 6.74 17.81
CA THR A 45 17.13 6.00 17.50
C THR A 45 17.46 4.88 18.50
N TRP A 46 16.83 4.86 19.68
CA TRP A 46 16.86 3.76 20.66
C TRP A 46 15.55 2.96 20.66
N ILE A 47 15.57 1.75 21.25
CA ILE A 47 14.39 0.87 21.32
C ILE A 47 13.65 1.06 22.65
N ARG A 48 12.40 1.53 22.57
CA ARG A 48 11.45 1.42 23.69
C ARG A 48 11.02 -0.06 23.81
N ARG A 49 11.21 -0.69 24.97
CA ARG A 49 10.76 -2.08 25.23
C ARG A 49 9.37 -2.10 25.87
N GLY A 50 8.60 -3.17 25.63
CA GLY A 50 7.31 -3.41 26.30
C GLY A 50 6.16 -2.47 25.90
N VAL A 51 6.26 -1.78 24.75
CA VAL A 51 5.25 -0.80 24.33
C VAL A 51 3.90 -1.47 24.04
N SER A 52 2.84 -0.86 24.54
CA SER A 52 1.43 -1.22 24.35
C SER A 52 0.56 0.04 24.51
N VAL A 53 -0.71 -0.02 24.08
CA VAL A 53 -1.67 1.08 24.31
C VAL A 53 -1.72 1.50 25.79
N MET A 54 -1.70 0.54 26.72
CA MET A 54 -1.74 0.82 28.16
C MET A 54 -0.44 1.46 28.69
N SER A 55 0.73 1.11 28.15
CA SER A 55 1.99 1.77 28.54
C SER A 55 2.11 3.17 27.94
N ILE A 56 1.54 3.42 26.76
CA ILE A 56 1.45 4.76 26.17
C ILE A 56 0.55 5.64 27.04
N LEU A 57 -0.69 5.20 27.32
CA LEU A 57 -1.66 5.97 28.10
C LEU A 57 -1.18 6.36 29.52
N ARG A 58 -0.30 5.54 30.12
CA ARG A 58 0.33 5.82 31.43
C ARG A 58 1.62 6.65 31.34
N GLY A 59 2.14 6.89 30.14
CA GLY A 59 3.37 7.64 29.91
C GLY A 59 3.15 9.15 29.75
N PRO A 60 4.23 9.94 29.69
CA PRO A 60 4.16 11.36 29.35
C PRO A 60 3.41 11.58 28.04
N ASN A 61 2.50 12.56 28.02
CA ASN A 61 1.61 12.88 26.89
C ASN A 61 0.67 11.74 26.44
N GLY A 62 0.52 10.66 27.22
CA GLY A 62 -0.09 9.39 26.80
C GLY A 62 -1.47 9.47 26.15
N VAL A 63 -2.38 10.25 26.73
CA VAL A 63 -3.73 10.46 26.16
C VAL A 63 -3.66 11.30 24.87
N ALA A 64 -2.81 12.33 24.82
CA ALA A 64 -2.65 13.17 23.63
C ALA A 64 -2.07 12.40 22.45
N ILE A 65 -1.06 11.55 22.69
CA ILE A 65 -0.49 10.60 21.70
C ILE A 65 -1.61 9.73 21.10
N MET A 66 -2.36 9.01 21.95
CA MET A 66 -3.41 8.11 21.46
C MET A 66 -4.56 8.86 20.74
N LEU A 67 -4.91 10.07 21.18
CA LEU A 67 -5.91 10.91 20.50
C LEU A 67 -5.42 11.41 19.14
N LEU A 68 -4.20 11.93 19.05
CA LEU A 68 -3.60 12.40 17.79
C LEU A 68 -3.44 11.25 16.78
N TRP A 69 -2.97 10.08 17.23
CA TRP A 69 -2.85 8.89 16.39
C TRP A 69 -4.22 8.44 15.85
N ILE A 70 -5.19 8.22 16.72
CA ILE A 70 -6.52 7.70 16.33
C ILE A 70 -7.28 8.74 15.47
N ALA A 71 -7.29 10.02 15.85
CA ALA A 71 -7.93 11.07 15.06
C ALA A 71 -7.23 11.27 13.71
N GLY A 72 -5.90 11.23 13.69
CA GLY A 72 -5.07 11.40 12.50
C GLY A 72 -5.34 10.32 11.44
N LEU A 73 -5.23 9.05 11.84
CA LEU A 73 -5.57 7.90 11.01
C LEU A 73 -7.03 7.92 10.56
N THR A 74 -7.96 8.25 11.45
CA THR A 74 -9.39 8.30 11.14
C THR A 74 -9.71 9.37 10.11
N ALA A 75 -9.15 10.57 10.24
CA ALA A 75 -9.34 11.67 9.29
C ALA A 75 -8.78 11.32 7.89
N LEU A 76 -7.57 10.76 7.82
CA LEU A 76 -6.98 10.26 6.57
C LEU A 76 -7.84 9.16 5.91
N CYS A 77 -8.30 8.18 6.70
CA CYS A 77 -9.13 7.08 6.20
C CYS A 77 -10.51 7.57 5.71
N ILE A 78 -11.18 8.45 6.45
CA ILE A 78 -12.47 9.04 6.04
C ILE A 78 -12.30 9.87 4.76
N ALA A 79 -11.26 10.72 4.68
CA ALA A 79 -10.97 11.52 3.50
C ALA A 79 -10.79 10.65 2.24
N TRP A 80 -9.93 9.64 2.32
CA TRP A 80 -9.68 8.69 1.23
C TRP A 80 -10.93 7.89 0.83
N TRP A 81 -11.66 7.37 1.81
CA TRP A 81 -12.86 6.53 1.63
C TRP A 81 -14.07 7.28 1.04
N TRP A 82 -14.16 8.60 1.20
CA TRP A 82 -15.17 9.42 0.53
C TRP A 82 -14.71 9.94 -0.82
N GLY A 83 -13.43 10.29 -0.99
CA GLY A 83 -12.91 10.82 -2.27
C GLY A 83 -13.11 9.87 -3.46
N ARG A 84 -13.08 8.55 -3.22
CA ARG A 84 -13.37 7.52 -4.24
C ARG A 84 -14.84 7.45 -4.71
N LYS A 85 -15.76 8.19 -4.09
CA LYS A 85 -17.21 8.19 -4.36
C LYS A 85 -17.70 9.47 -5.05
N ILE A 86 -16.87 10.51 -5.11
CA ILE A 86 -17.24 11.83 -5.63
C ILE A 86 -16.53 12.11 -6.95
N THR A 87 -17.01 13.11 -7.71
CA THR A 87 -16.25 13.68 -8.82
C THR A 87 -15.08 14.49 -8.27
N LEU A 88 -13.85 14.12 -8.62
CA LEU A 88 -12.64 14.81 -8.19
C LEU A 88 -12.27 15.91 -9.21
N PRO A 89 -11.80 17.11 -8.79
CA PRO A 89 -11.70 18.25 -9.71
C PRO A 89 -10.71 18.10 -10.87
N SER A 90 -9.57 17.44 -10.67
CA SER A 90 -8.59 17.10 -11.71
C SER A 90 -7.46 16.23 -11.17
N GLN A 91 -6.68 15.61 -12.06
CA GLN A 91 -5.43 14.92 -11.69
C GLN A 91 -4.43 15.86 -10.99
N ARG A 92 -4.30 17.11 -11.43
CA ARG A 92 -3.48 18.13 -10.73
C ARG A 92 -3.97 18.36 -9.30
N TRP A 93 -5.29 18.46 -9.10
CA TRP A 93 -5.87 18.62 -7.77
C TRP A 93 -5.58 17.41 -6.86
N ILE A 94 -5.66 16.19 -7.39
CA ILE A 94 -5.35 14.95 -6.64
C ILE A 94 -3.87 14.93 -6.21
N ILE A 95 -2.95 15.24 -7.13
CA ILE A 95 -1.49 15.26 -6.85
C ILE A 95 -1.17 16.29 -5.76
N VAL A 96 -1.72 17.51 -5.86
CA VAL A 96 -1.55 18.54 -4.82
C VAL A 96 -2.15 18.10 -3.48
N THR A 97 -3.29 17.39 -3.47
CA THR A 97 -3.87 16.83 -2.24
C THR A 97 -2.97 15.77 -1.62
N ALA A 98 -2.42 14.84 -2.41
CA ALA A 98 -1.50 13.82 -1.91
C ALA A 98 -0.20 14.43 -1.35
N LEU A 99 0.42 15.36 -2.09
CA LEU A 99 1.63 16.07 -1.63
C LEU A 99 1.38 16.86 -0.34
N LEU A 100 0.23 17.53 -0.23
CA LEU A 100 -0.15 18.25 0.99
C LEU A 100 -0.27 17.32 2.21
N TRP A 101 -0.78 16.10 2.04
CA TRP A 101 -0.85 15.10 3.13
C TRP A 101 0.52 14.45 3.43
N ILE A 102 1.49 14.59 2.54
CA ILE A 102 2.84 14.04 2.67
C ILE A 102 3.79 15.02 3.37
N VAL A 103 3.68 16.33 3.09
CA VAL A 103 4.60 17.37 3.60
C VAL A 103 4.82 17.32 5.13
N PRO A 104 3.78 17.22 6.00
CA PRO A 104 3.97 17.13 7.44
C PRO A 104 4.80 15.92 7.91
N LEU A 105 4.85 14.86 7.11
CA LEU A 105 5.46 13.57 7.46
C LEU A 105 6.89 13.41 6.90
N LEU A 106 7.43 14.44 6.25
CA LEU A 106 8.82 14.43 5.73
C LEU A 106 9.86 14.64 6.85
N VAL A 107 9.55 15.46 7.86
CA VAL A 107 10.49 15.92 8.90
C VAL A 107 10.05 15.44 10.29
N ILE A 108 9.93 14.13 10.46
CA ILE A 108 9.56 13.46 11.72
C ILE A 108 10.43 12.22 11.97
N PRO A 109 10.53 11.71 13.21
CA PRO A 109 11.03 10.34 13.47
C PRO A 109 10.27 9.29 12.62
N PRO A 110 10.86 8.11 12.33
CA PRO A 110 10.14 7.05 11.60
C PRO A 110 8.81 6.69 12.25
N LEU A 111 7.74 6.69 11.46
CA LEU A 111 6.36 6.54 11.92
C LEU A 111 5.80 5.17 11.54
N ALA A 112 5.15 4.49 12.50
CA ALA A 112 4.56 3.16 12.33
C ALA A 112 5.51 2.09 11.77
N SER A 113 6.83 2.29 11.91
CA SER A 113 7.87 1.38 11.45
C SER A 113 9.23 1.70 12.08
N ARG A 114 10.12 0.70 12.13
CA ARG A 114 11.56 0.86 12.43
C ARG A 114 12.46 0.44 11.26
N ASP A 115 11.89 0.05 10.13
CA ASP A 115 12.63 -0.61 9.05
C ASP A 115 13.70 0.30 8.42
N MET A 116 13.52 1.63 8.44
CA MET A 116 14.54 2.60 7.98
C MET A 116 15.89 2.42 8.69
N TYR A 117 15.90 2.01 9.97
CA TYR A 117 17.13 1.71 10.70
C TYR A 117 17.79 0.41 10.25
N ALA A 118 16.99 -0.61 9.91
CA ALA A 118 17.48 -1.85 9.30
C ALA A 118 18.05 -1.57 7.90
N TYR A 119 17.38 -0.74 7.09
CA TYR A 119 17.88 -0.33 5.78
C TYR A 119 19.23 0.41 5.88
N ALA A 120 19.36 1.36 6.82
CA ALA A 120 20.62 2.08 7.04
C ALA A 120 21.78 1.14 7.41
N CYS A 121 21.54 0.15 8.29
CA CYS A 121 22.58 -0.84 8.60
C CYS A 121 22.88 -1.80 7.45
N GLN A 122 21.87 -2.27 6.70
CA GLN A 122 22.09 -3.12 5.52
C GLN A 122 22.93 -2.38 4.46
N GLY A 123 22.71 -1.07 4.29
CA GLY A 123 23.56 -0.20 3.49
C GLY A 123 24.98 -0.12 4.03
N SER A 124 25.16 0.22 5.30
CA SER A 124 26.48 0.35 5.92
C SER A 124 27.30 -0.94 5.89
N SER A 125 26.67 -2.11 6.00
CA SER A 125 27.36 -3.40 5.90
C SER A 125 27.71 -3.75 4.44
N TYR A 126 26.85 -3.37 3.49
CA TYR A 126 27.13 -3.47 2.05
C TYR A 126 28.29 -2.58 1.61
N ASP A 127 28.32 -1.32 2.06
CA ASP A 127 29.43 -0.38 1.77
C ASP A 127 30.76 -0.86 2.37
N ALA A 128 30.70 -1.61 3.47
CA ALA A 128 31.84 -2.30 4.08
C ALA A 128 32.22 -3.64 3.39
N GLY A 129 31.61 -3.97 2.25
CA GLY A 129 31.93 -5.14 1.43
C GLY A 129 31.24 -6.45 1.85
N PHE A 130 30.32 -6.43 2.81
CA PHE A 130 29.57 -7.61 3.24
C PHE A 130 28.29 -7.81 2.40
N ASN A 131 27.70 -9.00 2.50
CA ASN A 131 26.46 -9.36 1.81
C ASN A 131 25.31 -9.52 2.83
N PRO A 132 24.43 -8.53 3.01
CA PRO A 132 23.33 -8.59 3.97
C PRO A 132 22.24 -9.62 3.62
N SER A 133 22.34 -10.29 2.46
CA SER A 133 21.41 -11.34 2.03
C SER A 133 21.84 -12.75 2.45
N VAL A 134 23.04 -12.93 3.00
CA VAL A 134 23.56 -14.25 3.41
C VAL A 134 23.51 -14.44 4.93
N VAL A 135 23.77 -13.39 5.72
CA VAL A 135 23.69 -13.39 7.19
C VAL A 135 22.97 -12.14 7.70
N GLY A 136 22.50 -12.19 8.95
CA GLY A 136 21.86 -11.05 9.61
C GLY A 136 22.78 -9.85 9.84
N ILE A 137 22.14 -8.71 10.10
CA ILE A 137 22.79 -7.42 10.40
C ILE A 137 23.66 -7.50 11.67
N SER A 138 23.26 -8.26 12.69
CA SER A 138 24.03 -8.46 13.92
C SER A 138 25.37 -9.17 13.71
N ALA A 139 25.50 -9.94 12.64
CA ALA A 139 26.72 -10.64 12.25
C ALA A 139 27.62 -9.81 11.32
N GLN A 140 27.31 -8.53 11.09
CA GLN A 140 28.04 -7.62 10.19
C GLN A 140 28.31 -6.27 10.88
N PRO A 141 29.36 -5.53 10.46
CA PRO A 141 29.60 -4.19 10.99
C PRO A 141 28.44 -3.23 10.64
N CYS A 142 27.80 -2.65 11.66
CA CYS A 142 26.97 -1.46 11.52
C CYS A 142 27.18 -0.50 12.70
N PRO A 143 27.50 0.80 12.48
CA PRO A 143 27.62 1.80 13.53
C PRO A 143 26.32 2.10 14.32
N TRP A 144 25.17 1.60 13.87
CA TRP A 144 23.85 1.96 14.40
C TRP A 144 22.96 0.75 14.73
N LEU A 145 23.57 -0.41 15.02
CA LEU A 145 22.86 -1.66 15.32
C LEU A 145 21.79 -1.50 16.41
N ASP A 146 22.00 -0.62 17.39
CA ASP A 146 21.03 -0.38 18.45
C ASP A 146 19.70 0.25 18.00
N SER A 147 19.70 0.96 16.89
CA SER A 147 18.46 1.48 16.29
C SER A 147 17.66 0.40 15.57
N VAL A 148 18.31 -0.67 15.11
CA VAL A 148 17.69 -1.77 14.36
C VAL A 148 16.75 -2.55 15.28
N SER A 149 15.48 -2.67 14.85
CA SER A 149 14.49 -3.50 15.53
C SER A 149 15.04 -4.91 15.76
N VAL A 150 14.94 -5.43 16.99
CA VAL A 150 15.46 -6.76 17.37
C VAL A 150 14.99 -7.85 16.40
N VAL A 151 13.76 -7.72 15.90
CA VAL A 151 13.11 -8.64 14.93
C VAL A 151 13.87 -8.78 13.60
N TRP A 152 14.71 -7.82 13.24
CA TRP A 152 15.45 -7.78 11.97
C TRP A 152 16.98 -7.85 12.14
N ARG A 153 17.48 -8.06 13.37
CA ARG A 153 18.93 -8.10 13.62
C ARG A 153 19.57 -9.35 13.05
N ASP A 154 18.99 -10.52 13.33
CA ASP A 154 19.64 -11.81 13.10
C ASP A 154 19.21 -12.49 11.78
N THR A 155 18.05 -12.09 11.22
CA THR A 155 17.56 -12.55 9.92
C THR A 155 18.30 -11.89 8.74
N PRO A 156 18.73 -12.64 7.70
CA PRO A 156 19.19 -12.08 6.42
C PRO A 156 18.13 -11.21 5.74
N THR A 157 18.55 -10.25 4.92
CA THR A 157 17.64 -9.28 4.29
C THR A 157 16.74 -9.92 3.22
N PRO A 158 15.41 -9.72 3.26
CA PRO A 158 14.49 -10.24 2.23
C PRO A 158 14.47 -9.36 0.96
N TYR A 159 15.21 -8.25 0.95
CA TYR A 159 15.23 -7.28 -0.14
C TYR A 159 16.25 -7.65 -1.23
N GLY A 160 15.95 -7.27 -2.47
CA GLY A 160 16.79 -7.60 -3.62
C GLY A 160 18.00 -6.67 -3.80
N PRO A 161 18.90 -6.97 -4.75
CA PRO A 161 20.17 -6.28 -4.91
C PRO A 161 20.04 -4.78 -5.21
N LEU A 162 19.02 -4.34 -5.96
CA LEU A 162 18.80 -2.92 -6.23
C LEU A 162 18.38 -2.15 -4.99
N TRP A 163 17.64 -2.76 -4.05
CA TRP A 163 17.37 -2.09 -2.77
C TRP A 163 18.65 -1.96 -1.93
N ILE A 164 19.50 -2.99 -1.91
CA ILE A 164 20.74 -2.95 -1.11
C ILE A 164 21.74 -1.93 -1.69
N MET A 165 21.86 -1.80 -3.01
CA MET A 165 22.63 -0.71 -3.64
C MET A 165 22.11 0.69 -3.24
N LEU A 166 20.79 0.87 -3.21
CA LEU A 166 20.16 2.14 -2.78
C LEU A 166 20.32 2.38 -1.27
N ALA A 167 20.34 1.31 -0.47
CA ALA A 167 20.64 1.39 0.96
C ALA A 167 22.09 1.79 1.22
N GLY A 168 23.05 1.25 0.47
CA GLY A 168 24.45 1.66 0.49
C GLY A 168 24.61 3.14 0.11
N LEU A 169 24.04 3.56 -1.03
CA LEU A 169 24.06 4.98 -1.44
C LEU A 169 23.46 5.93 -0.39
N ALA A 170 22.51 5.47 0.44
CA ALA A 170 21.98 6.24 1.56
C ALA A 170 22.90 6.23 2.80
N ALA A 171 23.59 5.12 3.07
CA ALA A 171 24.45 4.92 4.25
C ALA A 171 25.88 5.46 4.07
N ALA A 172 26.41 5.49 2.85
CA ALA A 172 27.77 5.91 2.49
C ALA A 172 28.18 7.32 2.97
N PHE A 173 27.22 8.18 3.32
CA PHE A 173 27.46 9.48 3.95
C PHE A 173 27.81 9.41 5.45
N GLY A 174 27.89 8.21 6.05
CA GLY A 174 28.28 8.02 7.45
C GLY A 174 27.28 8.56 8.49
N SER A 175 26.05 8.91 8.09
CA SER A 175 25.05 9.54 8.95
C SER A 175 23.69 8.86 8.82
N GLN A 176 23.22 8.23 9.90
CA GLN A 176 21.89 7.59 9.97
C GLN A 176 20.75 8.58 9.68
N ILE A 177 20.86 9.84 10.13
CA ILE A 177 19.83 10.86 9.91
C ILE A 177 19.74 11.19 8.41
N LEU A 178 20.88 11.30 7.73
CA LEU A 178 20.92 11.55 6.29
C LEU A 178 20.43 10.32 5.50
N ALA A 179 20.79 9.10 5.91
CA ALA A 179 20.24 7.87 5.32
C ALA A 179 18.71 7.82 5.41
N LEU A 180 18.14 8.15 6.59
CA LEU A 180 16.70 8.27 6.80
C LEU A 180 16.05 9.35 5.91
N ALA A 181 16.70 10.50 5.74
CA ALA A 181 16.22 11.55 4.83
C ALA A 181 16.24 11.08 3.36
N ILE A 182 17.31 10.39 2.94
CA ILE A 182 17.46 9.84 1.59
C ILE A 182 16.39 8.77 1.30
N PHE A 183 16.06 7.89 2.25
CA PHE A 183 14.95 6.95 2.11
C PHE A 183 13.60 7.65 1.89
N ARG A 184 13.36 8.79 2.55
CA ARG A 184 12.15 9.61 2.30
C ARG A 184 12.19 10.33 0.95
N ILE A 185 13.36 10.74 0.47
CA ILE A 185 13.53 11.27 -0.89
C ILE A 185 13.20 10.18 -1.92
N TYR A 186 13.71 8.95 -1.76
CA TYR A 186 13.35 7.82 -2.64
C TYR A 186 11.83 7.52 -2.62
N ALA A 187 11.23 7.55 -1.44
CA ALA A 187 9.78 7.34 -1.27
C ALA A 187 8.96 8.46 -1.93
N LEU A 188 9.35 9.73 -1.76
CA LEU A 188 8.70 10.88 -2.39
C LEU A 188 8.83 10.86 -3.92
N LEU A 189 10.03 10.59 -4.44
CA LEU A 189 10.27 10.43 -5.87
C LEU A 189 9.45 9.28 -6.46
N ALA A 190 9.28 8.19 -5.71
CA ALA A 190 8.41 7.09 -6.13
C ALA A 190 6.93 7.51 -6.19
N VAL A 191 6.42 8.27 -5.21
CA VAL A 191 5.05 8.82 -5.25
C VAL A 191 4.85 9.76 -6.45
N ILE A 192 5.84 10.60 -6.76
CA ILE A 192 5.82 11.49 -7.94
C ILE A 192 5.83 10.66 -9.25
N ALA A 193 6.62 9.59 -9.33
CA ALA A 193 6.63 8.71 -10.49
C ALA A 193 5.33 7.90 -10.65
N LEU A 194 4.70 7.46 -9.55
CA LEU A 194 3.35 6.86 -9.59
C LEU A 194 2.32 7.85 -10.16
N ALA A 195 2.44 9.14 -9.85
CA ALA A 195 1.53 10.16 -10.38
C ALA A 195 1.56 10.26 -11.92
N ALA A 196 2.72 10.02 -12.54
CA ALA A 196 2.86 9.96 -13.99
C ALA A 196 2.43 8.59 -14.58
N VAL A 197 2.80 7.49 -13.93
CA VAL A 197 2.61 6.13 -14.47
C VAL A 197 1.16 5.63 -14.33
N VAL A 198 0.50 5.88 -13.19
CA VAL A 198 -0.85 5.35 -12.90
C VAL A 198 -1.90 5.81 -13.93
N PRO A 199 -2.01 7.11 -14.30
CA PRO A 199 -2.97 7.55 -15.32
C PRO A 199 -2.70 6.96 -16.70
N VAL A 200 -1.43 6.76 -17.06
CA VAL A 200 -1.03 6.16 -18.34
C VAL A 200 -1.43 4.68 -18.40
N LEU A 201 -1.17 3.91 -17.35
CA LEU A 201 -1.54 2.50 -17.29
C LEU A 201 -3.07 2.32 -17.22
N ALA A 202 -3.77 3.13 -16.40
CA ALA A 202 -5.23 3.11 -16.30
C ALA A 202 -5.89 3.35 -17.68
N ARG A 203 -5.46 4.38 -18.43
CA ARG A 203 -5.95 4.64 -19.80
C ARG A 203 -5.68 3.47 -20.75
N ARG A 204 -4.48 2.87 -20.71
CA ARG A 204 -4.12 1.69 -21.53
C ARG A 204 -4.91 0.41 -21.18
N LEU A 205 -5.56 0.37 -20.02
CA LEU A 205 -6.38 -0.76 -19.57
C LEU A 205 -7.89 -0.47 -19.55
N GLY A 206 -8.32 0.74 -19.90
CA GLY A 206 -9.72 1.17 -19.89
C GLY A 206 -10.28 1.49 -18.48
N ALA A 207 -9.42 1.71 -17.50
CA ALA A 207 -9.81 2.12 -16.15
C ALA A 207 -9.87 3.66 -16.01
N PRO A 208 -10.77 4.22 -15.18
CA PRO A 208 -10.86 5.66 -14.96
C PRO A 208 -9.59 6.21 -14.26
N PRO A 209 -8.78 7.05 -14.94
CA PRO A 209 -7.44 7.41 -14.45
C PRO A 209 -7.47 8.21 -13.15
N ASP A 210 -8.45 9.09 -12.97
CA ASP A 210 -8.54 9.98 -11.80
C ASP A 210 -8.87 9.20 -10.53
N ARG A 211 -9.76 8.20 -10.65
CA ARG A 211 -10.06 7.27 -9.56
C ARG A 211 -8.86 6.36 -9.26
N ALA A 212 -8.15 5.88 -10.28
CA ALA A 212 -6.93 5.10 -10.08
C ALA A 212 -5.88 5.92 -9.32
N LEU A 213 -5.67 7.17 -9.74
CA LEU A 213 -4.74 8.12 -9.14
C LEU A 213 -5.09 8.44 -7.67
N TRP A 214 -6.37 8.67 -7.36
CA TRP A 214 -6.84 8.87 -5.98
C TRP A 214 -6.64 7.64 -5.10
N LEU A 215 -7.02 6.45 -5.60
CA LEU A 215 -6.87 5.21 -4.85
C LEU A 215 -5.40 4.88 -4.57
N VAL A 216 -4.46 5.29 -5.43
CA VAL A 216 -3.02 5.05 -5.27
C VAL A 216 -2.32 6.13 -4.45
N LEU A 217 -2.43 7.41 -4.81
CA LEU A 217 -1.64 8.48 -4.19
C LEU A 217 -2.19 8.95 -2.83
N CYS A 218 -3.51 9.04 -2.71
CA CYS A 218 -4.16 9.51 -1.47
C CYS A 218 -4.47 8.35 -0.50
N CYS A 219 -3.92 7.15 -0.73
CA CYS A 219 -4.07 6.03 0.19
C CYS A 219 -3.35 6.33 1.52
N PRO A 220 -3.99 6.11 2.70
CA PRO A 220 -3.36 6.33 4.01
C PRO A 220 -2.01 5.60 4.19
N ILE A 221 -1.83 4.44 3.53
CA ILE A 221 -0.54 3.71 3.50
C ILE A 221 0.60 4.58 2.97
N VAL A 222 0.34 5.45 1.98
CA VAL A 222 1.37 6.32 1.38
C VAL A 222 1.87 7.34 2.40
N ALA A 223 0.96 8.03 3.08
CA ALA A 223 1.30 8.99 4.12
C ALA A 223 2.04 8.30 5.28
N ILE A 224 1.43 7.28 5.87
CA ILE A 224 1.88 6.70 7.15
C ILE A 224 3.09 5.77 6.97
N HIS A 225 3.05 4.83 6.03
CA HIS A 225 4.09 3.80 5.90
C HIS A 225 5.12 4.11 4.82
N VAL A 226 4.72 4.58 3.62
CA VAL A 226 5.67 4.86 2.54
C VAL A 226 6.54 6.08 2.88
N ILE A 227 5.93 7.19 3.32
CA ILE A 227 6.67 8.39 3.72
C ILE A 227 7.06 8.35 5.21
N GLY A 228 6.08 8.23 6.10
CA GLY A 228 6.32 8.25 7.56
C GLY A 228 7.28 7.15 8.00
N GLY A 229 7.04 5.92 7.58
CA GLY A 229 7.89 4.73 7.83
C GLY A 229 8.98 4.46 6.78
N GLY A 230 9.13 5.30 5.75
CA GLY A 230 10.20 5.20 4.74
C GLY A 230 10.21 3.94 3.88
N HIS A 231 9.08 3.27 3.68
CA HIS A 231 9.03 1.95 3.06
C HIS A 231 9.19 1.95 1.52
N ASN A 232 10.01 1.01 1.01
CA ASN A 232 10.39 0.88 -0.41
C ASN A 232 9.28 0.35 -1.36
N ASP A 233 8.08 0.13 -0.84
CA ASP A 233 6.95 -0.48 -1.55
C ASP A 233 6.44 0.39 -2.72
N ALA A 234 6.46 1.72 -2.59
CA ALA A 234 6.11 2.59 -3.71
C ALA A 234 7.14 2.53 -4.85
N LEU A 235 8.45 2.49 -4.54
CA LEU A 235 9.50 2.38 -5.55
C LEU A 235 9.40 1.05 -6.32
N THR A 236 9.10 -0.03 -5.59
CA THR A 236 8.76 -1.35 -6.15
C THR A 236 7.58 -1.25 -7.13
N MET A 237 6.50 -0.57 -6.73
CA MET A 237 5.31 -0.39 -7.56
C MET A 237 5.55 0.52 -8.78
N VAL A 238 6.42 1.53 -8.70
CA VAL A 238 6.80 2.37 -9.86
C VAL A 238 7.42 1.52 -10.95
N ALA A 239 8.47 0.76 -10.62
CA ALA A 239 9.18 -0.08 -11.57
C ALA A 239 8.23 -1.12 -12.20
N LEU A 240 7.41 -1.77 -11.35
CA LEU A 240 6.41 -2.75 -11.77
C LEU A 240 5.34 -2.15 -12.71
N LEU A 241 4.71 -1.03 -12.33
CA LEU A 241 3.68 -0.40 -13.16
C LEU A 241 4.24 0.22 -14.44
N ALA A 242 5.46 0.78 -14.41
CA ALA A 242 6.10 1.33 -15.60
C ALA A 242 6.40 0.20 -16.62
N GLY A 243 6.93 -0.92 -16.14
CA GLY A 243 7.12 -2.13 -16.95
C GLY A 243 5.80 -2.64 -17.55
N LEU A 244 4.77 -2.79 -16.71
CA LEU A 244 3.43 -3.17 -17.16
C LEU A 244 2.82 -2.17 -18.16
N ALA A 245 3.11 -0.87 -18.05
CA ALA A 245 2.66 0.15 -18.99
C ALA A 245 3.37 0.05 -20.36
N MET A 246 4.67 -0.24 -20.40
CA MET A 246 5.40 -0.52 -21.65
C MET A 246 4.89 -1.79 -22.33
N ILE A 247 4.64 -2.83 -21.54
CA ILE A 247 4.06 -4.09 -21.99
C ILE A 247 2.65 -3.89 -22.53
N ALA A 248 1.80 -3.12 -21.83
CA ALA A 248 0.43 -2.81 -22.24
C ALA A 248 0.38 -1.99 -23.55
N ALA A 249 1.31 -1.05 -23.75
CA ALA A 249 1.41 -0.30 -25.01
C ALA A 249 1.78 -1.18 -26.21
N SER A 250 2.48 -2.28 -25.98
CA SER A 250 2.97 -3.17 -27.04
C SER A 250 1.92 -4.19 -27.52
N ARG A 251 0.72 -4.25 -26.92
CA ARG A 251 -0.27 -5.34 -27.11
C ARG A 251 -0.79 -5.41 -28.55
N PRO A 252 -0.93 -6.63 -29.13
CA PRO A 252 -1.45 -6.79 -30.49
C PRO A 252 -2.96 -6.51 -30.50
N GLY A 253 -3.40 -5.61 -31.39
CA GLY A 253 -4.80 -5.16 -31.49
C GLY A 253 -5.14 -4.07 -30.47
N GLY A 254 -4.71 -2.84 -30.73
CA GLY A 254 -4.81 -1.68 -29.82
C GLY A 254 -6.21 -1.13 -29.53
N GLY A 255 -7.26 -1.92 -29.72
CA GLY A 255 -8.60 -1.59 -29.24
C GLY A 255 -8.71 -1.76 -27.73
N ARG A 256 -9.66 -1.04 -27.11
CA ARG A 256 -10.06 -1.22 -25.69
C ARG A 256 -10.41 -2.69 -25.44
N LEU A 257 -10.31 -3.17 -24.19
CA LEU A 257 -10.96 -4.44 -23.84
C LEU A 257 -12.43 -4.37 -24.27
N ARG A 258 -12.86 -5.30 -25.13
CA ARG A 258 -14.29 -5.64 -25.25
C ARG A 258 -14.70 -6.27 -23.93
N VAL A 259 -15.19 -5.42 -23.02
CA VAL A 259 -15.95 -5.86 -21.86
C VAL A 259 -17.16 -6.62 -22.38
N GLY A 260 -17.38 -7.84 -21.89
CA GLY A 260 -18.61 -8.59 -22.17
C GLY A 260 -19.79 -7.83 -21.55
N GLY A 261 -20.45 -7.00 -22.37
CA GLY A 261 -21.54 -6.11 -21.96
C GLY A 261 -22.93 -6.60 -22.38
N ASP A 262 -23.01 -7.75 -23.05
CA ASP A 262 -24.25 -8.34 -23.56
C ASP A 262 -25.05 -9.03 -22.44
N LEU A 263 -25.52 -8.23 -21.48
CA LEU A 263 -26.55 -8.62 -20.50
C LEU A 263 -27.42 -7.44 -20.02
N LEU A 264 -27.27 -6.24 -20.59
CA LEU A 264 -28.09 -5.06 -20.29
C LEU A 264 -28.56 -4.33 -21.56
N ARG A 265 -29.38 -5.03 -22.35
CA ARG A 265 -30.32 -4.40 -23.30
C ARG A 265 -31.70 -5.00 -23.05
N PRO A 266 -32.72 -4.21 -22.65
CA PRO A 266 -34.11 -4.63 -22.73
C PRO A 266 -34.44 -5.03 -24.17
N GLY A 267 -35.28 -6.06 -24.33
CA GLY A 267 -35.57 -6.63 -25.64
C GLY A 267 -36.36 -5.66 -26.53
N ALA A 268 -35.68 -5.04 -27.50
CA ALA A 268 -36.35 -4.42 -28.65
C ALA A 268 -36.95 -5.54 -29.51
N GLY A 269 -38.22 -5.86 -29.27
CA GLY A 269 -38.96 -6.86 -30.04
C GLY A 269 -39.08 -6.46 -31.51
N ARG A 270 -38.99 -7.44 -32.41
CA ARG A 270 -39.29 -7.24 -33.83
C ARG A 270 -40.80 -7.19 -34.03
N ALA A 271 -41.33 -5.98 -34.14
CA ALA A 271 -42.46 -5.65 -35.00
C ALA A 271 -41.92 -4.68 -36.06
N GLY A 272 -42.37 -4.68 -37.31
CA GLY A 272 -43.66 -5.16 -37.80
C GLY A 272 -44.32 -3.96 -38.43
N ASP A 273 -43.98 -3.71 -39.70
CA ASP A 273 -44.34 -2.50 -40.43
C ASP A 273 -45.75 -2.66 -41.00
N ASP A 274 -46.72 -1.98 -40.40
CA ASP A 274 -48.08 -1.82 -40.92
C ASP A 274 -48.69 -0.52 -40.36
N ARG A 275 -49.29 0.27 -41.25
CA ARG A 275 -50.26 1.36 -40.95
C ARG A 275 -51.48 1.12 -41.82
N PRO A 276 -52.70 1.39 -41.32
CA PRO A 276 -53.34 2.64 -41.77
C PRO A 276 -54.27 3.33 -40.74
N ASP A 277 -54.10 4.65 -40.63
CA ASP A 277 -55.16 5.69 -40.65
C ASP A 277 -56.33 5.71 -39.60
N PRO A 278 -57.13 6.81 -39.49
CA PRO A 278 -57.43 7.38 -38.17
C PRO A 278 -58.92 7.60 -37.81
N ALA A 279 -59.10 8.22 -36.62
CA ALA A 279 -60.29 8.86 -36.03
C ALA A 279 -61.33 7.97 -35.31
N GLU A 280 -61.68 8.33 -34.07
CA GLU A 280 -63.00 8.91 -33.69
C GLU A 280 -63.01 9.40 -32.21
N ASP A 281 -64.09 10.07 -31.78
CA ASP A 281 -64.10 11.04 -30.67
C ASP A 281 -64.49 10.52 -29.25
N GLY A 282 -63.67 10.87 -28.24
CA GLY A 282 -64.07 11.21 -26.86
C GLY A 282 -64.89 10.20 -26.01
N PRO A 283 -65.49 10.64 -24.88
CA PRO A 283 -65.24 11.85 -24.10
C PRO A 283 -64.78 11.56 -22.64
N SER A 284 -64.28 12.58 -21.94
CA SER A 284 -63.98 12.52 -20.48
C SER A 284 -65.21 12.84 -19.62
N PRO A 285 -65.33 12.20 -18.44
CA PRO A 285 -65.80 12.88 -17.23
C PRO A 285 -64.83 12.70 -16.05
N GLY A 286 -64.86 13.62 -15.07
CA GLY A 286 -64.08 13.54 -13.83
C GLY A 286 -64.96 13.49 -12.58
N GLY A 287 -64.34 13.28 -11.41
CA GLY A 287 -65.03 13.38 -10.12
C GLY A 287 -64.41 12.55 -8.98
N ASP A 288 -63.72 13.22 -8.07
CA ASP A 288 -63.72 12.87 -6.64
C ASP A 288 -65.16 13.08 -6.08
N PRO A 289 -65.65 12.42 -4.99
CA PRO A 289 -64.88 12.27 -3.74
C PRO A 289 -65.19 11.06 -2.80
N LEU A 290 -64.46 11.03 -1.67
CA LEU A 290 -64.88 10.60 -0.30
C LEU A 290 -65.94 9.49 -0.11
N TRP A 291 -65.57 8.37 0.54
CA TRP A 291 -66.09 8.02 1.88
C TRP A 291 -65.28 6.96 2.67
N GLN A 292 -65.81 6.49 3.81
CA GLN A 292 -65.09 5.86 4.94
C GLN A 292 -65.43 4.38 5.18
N GLY A 293 -64.56 3.68 5.93
CA GLY A 293 -64.99 2.81 7.04
C GLY A 293 -64.93 1.28 6.84
N GLY A 294 -64.61 0.54 7.92
CA GLY A 294 -64.72 -0.93 7.96
C GLY A 294 -63.77 -1.64 8.93
N ASN A 295 -64.13 -1.74 10.22
CA ASN A 295 -63.36 -2.47 11.25
C ASN A 295 -64.08 -3.78 11.70
N ARG A 296 -63.31 -4.85 11.97
CA ARG A 296 -63.57 -6.00 12.89
C ARG A 296 -62.28 -6.85 12.91
N ALA A 297 -61.62 -7.27 14.01
CA ALA A 297 -61.95 -7.56 15.42
C ALA A 297 -62.45 -9.00 15.70
N GLY A 298 -62.08 -9.64 16.83
CA GLY A 298 -60.99 -9.32 17.80
C GLY A 298 -59.75 -10.19 17.57
N ASP A 299 -59.22 -11.05 18.46
CA ASP A 299 -59.48 -11.39 19.89
C ASP A 299 -58.26 -12.23 20.39
N ASP A 300 -57.76 -12.25 21.64
CA ASP A 300 -57.87 -11.32 22.78
C ASP A 300 -56.56 -11.33 23.64
N ARG A 301 -56.39 -12.18 24.68
CA ARG A 301 -55.37 -12.01 25.78
C ARG A 301 -54.94 -13.37 26.45
N PRO A 302 -54.15 -13.45 27.56
CA PRO A 302 -53.45 -12.43 28.39
C PRO A 302 -51.96 -12.68 28.78
N TYR A 303 -51.38 -11.67 29.45
CA TYR A 303 -50.13 -11.73 30.26
C TYR A 303 -50.37 -12.31 31.68
N PRO A 304 -49.32 -12.48 32.49
CA PRO A 304 -49.17 -11.55 33.64
C PRO A 304 -47.83 -10.80 33.71
N VAL A 305 -47.72 -9.92 34.72
CA VAL A 305 -46.61 -8.97 35.03
C VAL A 305 -46.07 -9.29 36.44
N GLU A 306 -45.20 -8.44 37.00
CA GLU A 306 -44.61 -8.41 38.37
C GLU A 306 -43.18 -9.01 38.50
N ASP A 307 -42.23 -8.41 39.23
CA ASP A 307 -42.07 -6.98 39.57
C ASP A 307 -40.59 -6.65 39.95
N GLY A 308 -40.28 -5.38 40.26
CA GLY A 308 -39.00 -4.98 40.89
C GLY A 308 -38.94 -5.26 42.42
N PRO A 309 -37.92 -4.78 43.18
CA PRO A 309 -36.88 -3.81 42.80
C PRO A 309 -35.43 -4.13 43.31
N SER A 310 -34.50 -3.21 43.06
CA SER A 310 -33.24 -3.00 43.81
C SER A 310 -33.49 -1.99 44.95
N PRO A 311 -32.80 -1.99 46.13
CA PRO A 311 -31.35 -1.71 46.19
C PRO A 311 -30.52 -2.22 47.41
N GLY A 312 -29.19 -2.15 47.27
CA GLY A 312 -28.24 -1.87 48.37
C GLY A 312 -27.63 -3.05 49.12
N GLY A 313 -26.36 -2.92 49.53
CA GLY A 313 -25.69 -3.85 50.45
C GLY A 313 -24.22 -4.15 50.18
N GLY A 314 -23.32 -3.45 50.88
CA GLY A 314 -22.10 -4.05 51.45
C GLY A 314 -22.21 -4.03 52.98
N PRO A 315 -21.18 -4.42 53.78
CA PRO A 315 -19.78 -4.66 53.40
C PRO A 315 -19.19 -5.96 54.06
N LEU A 316 -17.84 -6.00 54.18
CA LEU A 316 -17.01 -6.72 55.19
C LEU A 316 -16.06 -7.86 54.71
N TRP A 317 -14.84 -7.77 55.27
CA TRP A 317 -13.71 -8.71 55.32
C TRP A 317 -13.88 -9.66 56.55
N PRO A 318 -13.19 -10.82 56.71
CA PRO A 318 -11.71 -10.98 56.70
C PRO A 318 -11.18 -12.25 55.95
N GLY A 319 -9.87 -12.55 55.86
CA GLY A 319 -8.69 -11.86 56.41
C GLY A 319 -7.33 -12.44 55.97
N ALA A 320 -6.33 -11.56 55.97
CA ALA A 320 -4.91 -11.76 56.29
C ALA A 320 -4.15 -13.05 55.89
N ASN A 321 -3.03 -12.87 55.17
CA ASN A 321 -1.74 -12.89 55.88
C ASN A 321 -0.64 -12.03 55.20
N ARG A 322 0.31 -11.52 56.00
CA ARG A 322 1.56 -10.84 55.56
C ARG A 322 2.74 -11.52 56.24
N THR A 323 3.88 -11.67 55.58
CA THR A 323 5.26 -11.49 56.13
C THR A 323 6.31 -11.79 55.05
N GLY A 324 7.55 -11.32 55.24
CA GLY A 324 8.72 -11.60 54.39
C GLY A 324 8.87 -10.60 53.23
N SER A 325 9.72 -9.56 53.26
CA SER A 325 11.17 -9.42 53.57
C SER A 325 12.06 -9.53 52.33
N GLU A 326 13.01 -8.60 52.22
CA GLU A 326 13.86 -8.36 51.06
C GLU A 326 14.92 -9.46 50.84
N ARG A 327 15.27 -9.75 49.57
CA ARG A 327 16.63 -9.61 49.00
C ARG A 327 16.68 -10.00 47.51
N PRO A 328 17.67 -9.53 46.74
CA PRO A 328 17.83 -9.84 45.32
C PRO A 328 18.53 -11.19 45.08
N TYR A 329 18.34 -11.76 43.89
CA TYR A 329 19.06 -12.95 43.43
C TYR A 329 20.52 -12.62 43.04
N PRO A 330 21.46 -13.58 43.18
CA PRO A 330 22.89 -13.35 43.00
C PRO A 330 23.33 -13.31 41.53
N VAL A 331 24.55 -12.83 41.31
CA VAL A 331 25.35 -13.02 40.09
C VAL A 331 26.09 -14.35 40.19
N GLU A 332 26.19 -15.10 39.10
CA GLU A 332 27.11 -16.25 38.96
C GLU A 332 28.22 -15.91 37.96
N ASP A 333 29.46 -16.28 38.29
CA ASP A 333 30.67 -15.93 37.55
C ASP A 333 31.23 -17.10 36.71
N GLY A 334 31.66 -16.78 35.48
CA GLY A 334 32.61 -17.59 34.69
C GLY A 334 32.02 -18.69 33.78
N PRO A 335 32.88 -19.38 33.00
CA PRO A 335 34.34 -19.24 32.90
C PRO A 335 34.84 -18.61 31.57
N SER A 336 36.08 -18.14 31.58
CA SER A 336 36.77 -17.62 30.38
C SER A 336 37.44 -18.72 29.53
N PRO A 337 37.38 -18.62 28.19
CA PRO A 337 38.42 -19.09 27.28
C PRO A 337 39.25 -17.90 26.73
N GLY A 338 40.47 -18.09 26.22
CA GLY A 338 41.17 -19.36 26.07
C GLY A 338 42.22 -19.43 24.95
N GLY A 339 42.92 -18.34 24.62
CA GLY A 339 44.22 -18.39 23.91
C GLY A 339 44.25 -18.62 22.39
N GLY A 340 44.38 -17.51 21.63
CA GLY A 340 45.10 -17.47 20.34
C GLY A 340 44.36 -17.90 19.06
N PRO A 341 45.03 -17.83 17.88
CA PRO A 341 46.41 -17.39 17.64
C PRO A 341 46.53 -15.99 17.01
N LEU A 342 47.74 -15.42 17.05
CA LEU A 342 48.14 -14.21 16.30
C LEU A 342 48.62 -14.57 14.88
N TRP A 343 48.35 -13.69 13.91
CA TRP A 343 49.21 -13.50 12.72
C TRP A 343 49.45 -11.99 12.47
N PRO A 344 50.57 -11.58 11.84
CA PRO A 344 51.17 -10.28 12.16
C PRO A 344 51.26 -9.28 11.00
N GLY A 345 51.46 -8.01 11.37
CA GLY A 345 52.55 -7.22 10.78
C GLY A 345 52.24 -6.29 9.60
N ALA A 346 51.74 -5.09 9.90
CA ALA A 346 51.94 -3.91 9.06
C ALA A 346 52.21 -2.69 9.96
N ASN A 347 53.48 -2.45 10.26
CA ASN A 347 53.91 -1.42 11.22
C ASN A 347 54.31 -0.14 10.46
N ARG A 348 53.85 1.06 10.89
CA ARG A 348 54.64 2.32 10.91
C ARG A 348 53.86 3.54 11.45
N THR A 349 54.47 4.20 12.45
CA THR A 349 54.59 5.67 12.67
C THR A 349 53.45 6.61 12.22
N GLY A 350 52.85 7.47 13.05
CA GLY A 350 53.14 7.84 14.45
C GLY A 350 53.79 9.24 14.60
N SER A 351 53.02 10.21 15.09
CA SER A 351 53.45 11.53 15.61
C SER A 351 52.33 12.12 16.50
N GLU A 352 52.66 13.06 17.40
CA GLU A 352 51.79 13.45 18.53
C GLU A 352 51.49 14.96 18.64
N ARG A 353 50.21 15.32 18.92
CA ARG A 353 49.72 16.49 19.72
C ARG A 353 50.10 17.92 19.21
N PRO A 354 49.70 19.04 19.87
CA PRO A 354 48.58 19.30 20.82
C PRO A 354 47.61 20.46 20.37
N TYR A 355 46.63 20.81 21.22
CA TYR A 355 45.79 22.04 21.19
C TYR A 355 46.53 23.28 21.78
N PRO A 356 46.13 24.54 21.46
CA PRO A 356 45.03 25.32 22.10
C PRO A 356 43.99 25.84 21.06
N ALA A 357 42.81 26.46 21.30
CA ALA A 357 42.16 27.17 22.42
C ALA A 357 42.47 28.70 22.53
N GLU A 358 41.56 29.66 22.77
CA GLU A 358 40.07 29.72 22.81
C GLU A 358 39.52 30.50 21.56
N ASP A 359 38.50 31.40 21.45
CA ASP A 359 37.45 32.03 22.30
C ASP A 359 36.25 32.56 21.43
N GLY A 360 35.22 33.22 22.01
CA GLY A 360 34.01 33.77 21.34
C GLY A 360 33.83 35.31 21.41
N PRO A 361 32.61 35.90 21.21
CA PRO A 361 31.29 35.33 20.87
C PRO A 361 30.57 36.02 19.65
N SER A 362 29.26 35.80 19.49
CA SER A 362 28.31 36.35 18.47
C SER A 362 27.85 37.83 18.76
N PRO A 363 27.00 38.55 17.97
CA PRO A 363 26.10 38.11 16.86
C PRO A 363 25.84 39.08 15.65
N ASP A 364 24.85 38.71 14.81
CA ASP A 364 23.88 39.51 14.03
C ASP A 364 24.16 40.14 12.62
N SER A 365 23.03 40.23 11.88
CA SER A 365 22.71 41.03 10.67
C SER A 365 23.19 40.62 9.26
N ASP A 366 22.20 40.27 8.43
CA ASP A 366 22.08 40.41 6.96
C ASP A 366 21.71 41.90 6.60
N PRO A 367 21.62 42.41 5.34
CA PRO A 367 21.97 41.86 4.02
C PRO A 367 22.75 42.84 3.08
N LEU A 368 23.06 42.41 1.84
CA LEU A 368 23.33 43.35 0.72
C LEU A 368 22.62 42.99 -0.59
N ARG A 369 22.27 44.02 -1.37
CA ARG A 369 21.53 43.96 -2.65
C ARG A 369 22.42 44.37 -3.85
N PRO A 370 22.08 43.95 -5.07
CA PRO A 370 22.28 44.75 -6.28
C PRO A 370 21.08 45.69 -6.55
N GLY A 371 21.25 46.71 -7.38
CA GLY A 371 20.19 47.68 -7.72
C GLY A 371 20.41 48.45 -9.02
N ALA A 372 19.62 49.53 -9.22
CA ALA A 372 19.48 50.35 -10.44
C ALA A 372 18.80 49.65 -11.64
N ASN A 373 18.09 50.30 -12.57
CA ASN A 373 17.28 51.55 -12.62
C ASN A 373 16.40 51.39 -13.90
N ARG A 374 15.09 51.70 -13.94
CA ARG A 374 14.42 53.02 -14.12
C ARG A 374 14.94 53.84 -15.32
N PRO A 375 14.10 54.64 -16.04
CA PRO A 375 12.67 54.99 -15.83
C PRO A 375 11.78 54.60 -17.07
N GLY A 376 10.52 55.03 -17.28
CA GLY A 376 9.66 55.94 -16.52
C GLY A 376 8.21 56.12 -17.04
N VAL A 377 7.41 56.76 -16.18
CA VAL A 377 6.15 57.54 -16.35
C VAL A 377 5.23 57.31 -17.58
N GLY A 378 3.99 56.92 -17.30
CA GLY A 378 2.78 57.17 -18.11
C GLY A 378 1.53 57.04 -17.23
N ARG A 379 0.49 57.88 -17.41
CA ARG A 379 -0.70 57.92 -16.54
C ARG A 379 -1.97 58.36 -17.31
N ALA A 380 -3.13 57.97 -16.78
CA ALA A 380 -4.49 58.28 -17.25
C ALA A 380 -4.97 57.50 -18.50
N GLY A 381 -6.30 57.45 -18.66
CA GLY A 381 -7.00 56.65 -19.68
C GLY A 381 -7.75 55.47 -19.07
N ALA A 382 -9.06 55.62 -18.87
CA ALA A 382 -9.98 54.50 -18.69
C ALA A 382 -10.85 54.41 -19.94
N ASP A 383 -11.17 53.21 -20.41
CA ASP A 383 -12.53 52.93 -20.90
C ASP A 383 -12.82 51.43 -21.11
N LEU A 384 -14.11 51.12 -20.96
CA LEU A 384 -14.94 50.07 -21.57
C LEU A 384 -14.38 48.63 -21.78
N ALA A 385 -15.16 47.65 -21.31
CA ALA A 385 -14.93 46.22 -21.54
C ALA A 385 -15.59 45.73 -22.85
N ASP A 386 -14.85 44.93 -23.63
CA ASP A 386 -15.35 44.18 -24.78
C ASP A 386 -15.81 42.76 -24.35
N PRO A 387 -17.09 42.39 -24.51
CA PRO A 387 -17.58 41.04 -24.16
C PRO A 387 -17.10 39.92 -25.09
N ASN A 388 -16.72 40.22 -26.34
CA ASN A 388 -16.59 39.21 -27.41
C ASN A 388 -15.24 38.49 -27.48
N ARG A 389 -14.37 38.67 -26.48
CA ARG A 389 -13.04 38.02 -26.45
C ARG A 389 -13.08 36.54 -26.05
N ALA A 390 -14.17 36.08 -25.42
CA ALA A 390 -14.28 34.70 -24.92
C ALA A 390 -14.53 33.64 -26.01
N ASP A 391 -14.99 34.05 -27.20
CA ASP A 391 -15.55 33.15 -28.23
C ASP A 391 -14.59 32.89 -29.41
N ARG A 392 -13.29 33.18 -29.23
CA ARG A 392 -12.23 32.87 -30.21
C ARG A 392 -11.29 31.77 -29.74
N ASP A 393 -10.98 31.73 -28.45
CA ASP A 393 -10.18 30.67 -27.83
C ASP A 393 -10.87 29.29 -27.86
N SER A 394 -12.18 29.26 -28.15
CA SER A 394 -12.99 28.05 -28.35
C SER A 394 -12.85 27.44 -29.76
N ALA A 395 -12.65 28.26 -30.80
CA ALA A 395 -12.67 27.82 -32.20
C ALA A 395 -11.37 27.10 -32.62
N ASP A 396 -10.21 27.56 -32.13
CA ASP A 396 -8.90 26.96 -32.47
C ASP A 396 -8.69 25.57 -31.83
N ALA A 397 -9.49 25.20 -30.83
CA ALA A 397 -9.44 23.87 -30.21
C ALA A 397 -10.05 22.76 -31.09
N ASP A 398 -11.18 23.03 -31.74
CA ASP A 398 -11.89 22.05 -32.58
C ASP A 398 -11.20 21.76 -33.92
N LEU A 399 -10.35 22.68 -34.40
CA LEU A 399 -9.55 22.48 -35.61
C LEU A 399 -8.48 21.40 -35.44
N ILE A 400 -7.89 21.27 -34.24
CA ILE A 400 -6.81 20.32 -33.96
C ILE A 400 -7.31 18.86 -33.92
N ASP A 401 -8.55 18.63 -33.47
CA ASP A 401 -9.09 17.26 -33.33
C ASP A 401 -9.57 16.68 -34.67
N ARG A 402 -9.94 17.53 -35.65
CA ARG A 402 -10.37 17.07 -36.99
C ARG A 402 -9.25 16.45 -37.82
N ASP A 403 -8.04 17.01 -37.79
CA ASP A 403 -6.91 16.47 -38.55
C ASP A 403 -6.36 15.15 -37.99
N LEU A 404 -6.58 14.87 -36.69
CA LEU A 404 -6.30 13.56 -36.10
C LEU A 404 -7.32 12.48 -36.53
N VAL A 405 -8.53 12.87 -36.92
CA VAL A 405 -9.58 11.96 -37.40
C VAL A 405 -9.44 11.68 -38.90
N SER A 406 -9.16 12.70 -39.72
CA SER A 406 -9.01 12.56 -41.18
C SER A 406 -7.83 11.65 -41.57
N ALA A 407 -6.71 11.72 -40.82
CA ALA A 407 -5.51 10.91 -41.03
C ALA A 407 -5.72 9.37 -40.90
N ASN A 408 -6.86 8.91 -40.36
CA ASN A 408 -7.14 7.49 -40.16
C ASN A 408 -7.95 6.82 -41.29
N LEU A 409 -8.37 7.55 -42.33
CA LEU A 409 -9.22 7.02 -43.41
C LEU A 409 -8.55 6.95 -44.80
N ALA A 410 -7.34 7.48 -44.97
CA ALA A 410 -6.57 7.43 -46.22
C ALA A 410 -5.17 6.85 -45.98
N GLY A 411 -5.05 5.52 -45.86
CA GLY A 411 -3.79 4.88 -45.45
C GLY A 411 -3.73 3.36 -45.67
N GLY A 412 -3.95 2.91 -46.90
CA GLY A 412 -3.98 1.48 -47.28
C GLY A 412 -2.62 0.74 -47.27
N GLU A 413 -1.66 1.14 -46.43
CA GLU A 413 -0.31 0.59 -46.43
C GLU A 413 -0.08 -0.52 -45.40
N ARG A 414 0.57 -1.61 -45.83
CA ARG A 414 0.83 -2.79 -45.00
C ARG A 414 2.08 -2.58 -44.14
N VAL A 415 1.93 -1.94 -42.97
CA VAL A 415 3.02 -1.66 -42.01
C VAL A 415 3.71 -2.94 -41.49
N ARG A 416 4.65 -3.48 -42.27
CA ARG A 416 5.51 -4.62 -41.89
C ARG A 416 6.66 -4.23 -40.94
N SER A 417 6.86 -2.95 -40.65
CA SER A 417 7.98 -2.41 -39.87
C SER A 417 7.74 -2.34 -38.34
N GLY A 418 6.53 -2.60 -37.85
CA GLY A 418 6.20 -2.49 -36.41
C GLY A 418 6.79 -3.57 -35.49
N GLY A 419 7.24 -4.70 -36.06
CA GLY A 419 7.62 -5.90 -35.30
C GLY A 419 8.76 -5.70 -34.31
N GLY A 420 9.92 -5.23 -34.77
CA GLY A 420 11.14 -5.11 -33.96
C GLY A 420 10.98 -4.15 -32.77
N ARG A 421 10.41 -2.95 -33.02
CA ARG A 421 10.09 -1.99 -31.96
C ARG A 421 9.18 -2.60 -30.89
N SER A 422 8.18 -3.39 -31.28
CA SER A 422 7.28 -4.02 -30.29
C SER A 422 7.98 -5.03 -29.37
N ILE A 423 9.05 -5.70 -29.81
CA ILE A 423 9.83 -6.62 -28.96
C ILE A 423 10.76 -5.84 -28.02
N ALA A 424 11.40 -4.78 -28.50
CA ALA A 424 12.28 -3.94 -27.65
C ALA A 424 11.51 -3.34 -26.45
N TRP A 425 10.27 -2.87 -26.66
CA TRP A 425 9.42 -2.37 -25.57
C TRP A 425 8.95 -3.47 -24.61
N LEU A 426 8.85 -4.73 -25.05
CA LEU A 426 8.59 -5.87 -24.15
C LEU A 426 9.82 -6.25 -23.32
N VAL A 427 11.02 -6.22 -23.90
CA VAL A 427 12.28 -6.49 -23.18
C VAL A 427 12.55 -5.39 -22.14
N ALA A 428 12.44 -4.11 -22.53
CA ALA A 428 12.62 -2.99 -21.61
C ALA A 428 11.53 -2.94 -20.53
N GLY A 429 10.26 -3.21 -20.89
CA GLY A 429 9.18 -3.35 -19.93
C GLY A 429 9.40 -4.52 -18.95
N GLY A 430 9.95 -5.64 -19.45
CA GLY A 430 10.41 -6.76 -18.64
C GLY A 430 11.52 -6.36 -17.68
N ALA A 431 12.54 -5.64 -18.15
CA ALA A 431 13.65 -5.17 -17.31
C ALA A 431 13.18 -4.27 -16.16
N LEU A 432 12.16 -3.43 -16.36
CA LEU A 432 11.55 -2.64 -15.28
C LEU A 432 10.77 -3.52 -14.28
N VAL A 433 10.10 -4.59 -14.72
CA VAL A 433 9.54 -5.60 -13.79
C VAL A 433 10.68 -6.30 -13.02
N GLY A 434 11.79 -6.63 -13.69
CA GLY A 434 13.01 -7.16 -13.08
C GLY A 434 13.62 -6.23 -12.02
N ALA A 435 13.65 -4.92 -12.27
CA ALA A 435 14.08 -3.91 -11.30
C ALA A 435 13.13 -3.83 -10.09
N GLY A 436 11.82 -3.98 -10.29
CA GLY A 436 10.85 -4.11 -9.19
C GLY A 436 11.13 -5.34 -8.31
N ILE A 437 11.41 -6.50 -8.92
CA ILE A 437 11.81 -7.73 -8.23
C ILE A 437 13.17 -7.53 -7.51
N ALA A 438 14.10 -6.81 -8.13
CA ALA A 438 15.40 -6.47 -7.54
C ALA A 438 15.30 -5.47 -6.38
N ILE A 439 14.17 -4.81 -6.15
CA ILE A 439 13.88 -4.08 -4.90
C ILE A 439 13.22 -5.02 -3.90
N LYS A 440 12.13 -5.69 -4.32
CA LYS A 440 11.30 -6.53 -3.45
C LYS A 440 10.93 -7.84 -4.16
N THR A 441 11.69 -8.88 -3.85
CA THR A 441 11.64 -10.22 -4.47
C THR A 441 10.22 -10.81 -4.52
N THR A 442 9.41 -10.55 -3.49
CA THR A 442 8.02 -11.04 -3.35
C THR A 442 7.08 -10.64 -4.49
N VAL A 443 7.33 -9.54 -5.23
CA VAL A 443 6.46 -9.15 -6.36
C VAL A 443 6.74 -9.96 -7.64
N GLY A 444 7.73 -10.86 -7.63
CA GLY A 444 8.06 -11.73 -8.76
C GLY A 444 6.89 -12.59 -9.28
N VAL A 445 5.90 -12.86 -8.42
CA VAL A 445 4.65 -13.55 -8.81
C VAL A 445 3.82 -12.81 -9.87
N VAL A 446 4.10 -11.53 -10.15
CA VAL A 446 3.46 -10.75 -11.23
C VAL A 446 4.07 -11.06 -12.60
N LEU A 447 5.32 -11.52 -12.69
CA LEU A 447 6.02 -11.73 -13.97
C LEU A 447 5.31 -12.74 -14.91
N PRO A 448 4.78 -13.90 -14.45
CA PRO A 448 3.99 -14.81 -15.29
C PRO A 448 2.72 -14.17 -15.87
N PHE A 449 2.15 -13.16 -15.20
CA PHE A 449 0.98 -12.41 -15.66
C PHE A 449 1.38 -11.25 -16.58
N ALA A 450 2.55 -10.64 -16.38
CA ALA A 450 3.14 -9.70 -17.32
C ALA A 450 3.42 -10.37 -18.68
N ALA A 451 3.87 -11.63 -18.68
CA ALA A 451 4.00 -12.45 -19.89
C ALA A 451 2.65 -12.73 -20.59
N LEU A 452 1.59 -13.03 -19.84
CA LEU A 452 0.22 -13.15 -20.38
C LEU A 452 -0.27 -11.81 -20.97
N LEU A 453 -0.04 -10.68 -20.27
CA LEU A 453 -0.38 -9.34 -20.72
C LEU A 453 0.31 -9.00 -22.05
N ALA A 454 1.60 -9.33 -22.16
CA ALA A 454 2.39 -9.15 -23.38
C ALA A 454 1.85 -9.95 -24.57
N ALA A 455 1.38 -11.18 -24.33
CA ALA A 455 0.82 -12.06 -25.35
C ALA A 455 -0.61 -11.67 -25.78
N GLY A 456 -1.37 -11.01 -24.90
CA GLY A 456 -2.82 -10.86 -25.04
C GLY A 456 -3.61 -12.06 -24.52
N GLY A 457 -3.02 -12.87 -23.64
CA GLY A 457 -3.56 -14.13 -23.15
C GLY A 457 -3.08 -15.37 -23.94
N LEU A 458 -3.16 -16.53 -23.30
CA LEU A 458 -2.79 -17.83 -23.84
C LEU A 458 -3.95 -18.45 -24.62
N GLN A 459 -4.01 -18.10 -25.90
CA GLN A 459 -4.96 -18.64 -26.88
C GLN A 459 -4.60 -20.09 -27.25
N ALA A 460 -5.59 -20.88 -27.68
CA ALA A 460 -5.37 -22.24 -28.16
C ALA A 460 -4.73 -22.27 -29.56
N GLY A 461 -4.16 -23.42 -29.94
CA GLY A 461 -3.50 -23.62 -31.23
C GLY A 461 -2.05 -23.12 -31.28
N ARG A 462 -1.31 -23.57 -32.31
CA ARG A 462 0.14 -23.34 -32.48
C ARG A 462 0.51 -21.86 -32.41
N ASP A 463 -0.25 -20.99 -33.07
CA ASP A 463 0.07 -19.56 -33.14
C ASP A 463 -0.20 -18.83 -31.83
N GLY A 464 -1.15 -19.29 -31.02
CA GLY A 464 -1.38 -18.78 -29.66
C GLY A 464 -0.17 -19.05 -28.77
N TRP A 465 0.34 -20.27 -28.81
CA TRP A 465 1.58 -20.67 -28.12
C TRP A 465 2.81 -19.94 -28.65
N LEU A 466 3.00 -19.83 -29.97
CA LEU A 466 4.14 -19.09 -30.55
C LEU A 466 4.10 -17.59 -30.21
N ARG A 467 2.90 -16.97 -30.18
CA ARG A 467 2.74 -15.59 -29.68
C ARG A 467 3.11 -15.47 -28.21
N PHE A 468 2.66 -16.41 -27.36
CA PHE A 468 2.98 -16.42 -25.93
C PHE A 468 4.47 -16.63 -25.68
N LEU A 469 5.10 -17.63 -26.29
CA LEU A 469 6.52 -17.92 -26.15
C LEU A 469 7.39 -16.74 -26.61
N ARG A 470 7.11 -16.15 -27.78
CA ARG A 470 7.91 -15.01 -28.29
C ARG A 470 7.72 -13.74 -27.47
N ARG A 471 6.49 -13.39 -27.08
CA ARG A 471 6.18 -12.10 -26.44
C ARG A 471 6.27 -12.16 -24.92
N GLY A 472 5.82 -13.26 -24.31
CA GLY A 472 6.05 -13.55 -22.91
C GLY A 472 7.52 -13.83 -22.62
N GLY A 473 8.20 -14.59 -23.49
CA GLY A 473 9.65 -14.83 -23.40
C GLY A 473 10.49 -13.56 -23.49
N ALA A 474 10.09 -12.57 -24.31
CA ALA A 474 10.75 -11.26 -24.33
C ALA A 474 10.62 -10.50 -22.99
N VAL A 475 9.46 -10.55 -22.33
CA VAL A 475 9.25 -9.95 -21.00
C VAL A 475 10.04 -10.69 -19.91
N VAL A 476 9.98 -12.03 -19.90
CA VAL A 476 10.69 -12.86 -18.91
C VAL A 476 12.21 -12.73 -19.10
N GLY A 477 12.71 -12.78 -20.33
CA GLY A 477 14.12 -12.58 -20.66
C GLY A 477 14.61 -11.18 -20.26
N GLY A 478 13.82 -10.13 -20.52
CA GLY A 478 14.13 -8.78 -20.06
C GLY A 478 14.18 -8.66 -18.54
N ALA A 479 13.23 -9.26 -17.82
CA ALA A 479 13.19 -9.26 -16.37
C ALA A 479 14.37 -10.01 -15.74
N LEU A 480 14.70 -11.20 -16.27
CA LEU A 480 15.84 -12.00 -15.83
C LEU A 480 17.17 -11.30 -16.15
N ALA A 481 17.32 -10.73 -17.35
CA ALA A 481 18.53 -9.98 -17.72
C ALA A 481 18.74 -8.75 -16.82
N GLY A 482 17.69 -7.96 -16.57
CA GLY A 482 17.75 -6.83 -15.65
C GLY A 482 18.12 -7.25 -14.22
N LEU A 483 17.50 -8.31 -13.71
CA LEU A 483 17.77 -8.84 -12.37
C LEU A 483 19.18 -9.44 -12.24
N LEU A 484 19.70 -10.10 -13.28
CA LEU A 484 21.09 -10.59 -13.34
C LEU A 484 22.09 -9.43 -13.40
N VAL A 485 21.86 -8.43 -14.25
CA VAL A 485 22.73 -7.23 -14.32
C VAL A 485 22.79 -6.55 -12.96
N LEU A 486 21.64 -6.35 -12.28
CA LEU A 486 21.60 -5.76 -10.94
C LEU A 486 22.27 -6.66 -9.88
N SER A 487 22.21 -7.98 -10.03
CA SER A 487 22.91 -8.96 -9.16
C SER A 487 24.43 -8.92 -9.31
N PHE A 488 24.94 -8.67 -10.52
CA PHE A 488 26.38 -8.56 -10.78
C PHE A 488 26.94 -7.16 -10.50
N VAL A 489 26.22 -6.09 -10.88
CA VAL A 489 26.65 -4.70 -10.65
C VAL A 489 26.65 -4.33 -9.16
N SER A 490 25.84 -5.00 -8.34
CA SER A 490 25.90 -4.89 -6.87
C SER A 490 26.99 -5.78 -6.24
N GLY A 491 27.65 -6.67 -6.97
CA GLY A 491 28.56 -7.67 -6.39
C GLY A 491 27.91 -8.72 -5.47
N LEU A 492 26.61 -8.62 -5.19
CA LEU A 492 25.88 -9.52 -4.27
C LEU A 492 25.64 -10.92 -4.85
N GLY A 493 25.79 -11.09 -6.17
CA GLY A 493 25.54 -12.34 -6.86
C GLY A 493 24.12 -12.82 -6.67
N LEU A 494 23.93 -14.14 -6.52
CA LEU A 494 22.60 -14.75 -6.38
C LEU A 494 22.19 -15.05 -4.93
N GLY A 495 22.95 -14.62 -3.92
CA GLY A 495 22.68 -14.92 -2.50
C GLY A 495 21.32 -14.41 -1.99
N TRP A 496 20.79 -13.34 -2.59
CA TRP A 496 19.44 -12.84 -2.33
C TRP A 496 18.32 -13.84 -2.69
N ALA A 497 18.58 -14.81 -3.57
CA ALA A 497 17.59 -15.83 -3.92
C ALA A 497 17.36 -16.83 -2.77
N THR A 498 18.41 -17.12 -1.98
CA THR A 498 18.32 -17.97 -0.77
C THR A 498 17.85 -17.19 0.46
N ALA A 499 18.06 -15.87 0.52
CA ALA A 499 17.61 -15.03 1.64
C ALA A 499 16.10 -15.15 1.95
N LEU A 500 15.29 -15.46 0.92
CA LEU A 500 13.85 -15.70 1.01
C LEU A 500 13.43 -16.78 2.02
N SER A 501 14.29 -17.76 2.35
CA SER A 501 13.98 -18.75 3.41
C SER A 501 14.29 -18.27 4.82
N GLY A 502 15.09 -17.20 4.99
CA GLY A 502 15.52 -16.67 6.29
C GLY A 502 14.47 -15.82 7.01
N ALA A 503 13.45 -15.32 6.31
CA ALA A 503 12.42 -14.40 6.84
C ALA A 503 11.39 -15.06 7.80
N GLY A 504 11.77 -16.15 8.47
CA GLY A 504 10.88 -17.00 9.25
C GLY A 504 10.81 -16.72 10.76
N GLU A 505 11.75 -15.99 11.36
CA GLU A 505 11.90 -15.99 12.82
C GLU A 505 10.82 -15.18 13.56
N SER A 506 10.40 -14.05 13.00
CA SER A 506 9.33 -13.21 13.57
C SER A 506 7.98 -13.92 13.58
N ARG A 507 7.21 -13.82 14.67
CA ARG A 507 5.89 -14.46 14.83
C ARG A 507 4.78 -13.45 15.05
N SER A 508 4.03 -13.11 14.00
CA SER A 508 2.86 -12.23 14.09
C SER A 508 1.56 -12.96 13.79
N TRP A 509 0.49 -12.66 14.53
CA TRP A 509 -0.88 -13.08 14.24
C TRP A 509 -1.45 -12.42 12.98
N THR A 510 -0.86 -11.32 12.50
CA THR A 510 -1.26 -10.68 11.24
C THR A 510 -0.91 -11.53 10.01
N SER A 511 0.03 -12.47 10.13
CA SER A 511 0.32 -13.50 9.13
C SER A 511 -0.65 -14.67 9.30
N PRO A 512 -1.50 -14.99 8.30
CA PRO A 512 -2.48 -16.07 8.44
C PRO A 512 -1.85 -17.45 8.63
N SER A 513 -0.76 -17.77 7.93
CA SER A 513 -0.02 -19.04 8.10
C SER A 513 0.61 -19.19 9.48
N THR A 514 0.96 -18.08 10.12
CA THR A 514 1.51 -18.02 11.49
C THR A 514 0.38 -18.03 12.53
N ALA A 515 -0.73 -17.36 12.26
CA ALA A 515 -1.91 -17.33 13.13
C ALA A 515 -2.50 -18.72 13.38
N VAL A 516 -2.60 -19.56 12.34
CA VAL A 516 -3.02 -20.96 12.48
C VAL A 516 -2.10 -21.70 13.46
N GLY A 517 -0.78 -21.53 13.34
CA GLY A 517 0.17 -22.16 14.26
C GLY A 517 0.09 -21.63 15.69
N ILE A 518 -0.13 -20.32 15.87
CA ILE A 518 -0.35 -19.71 17.20
C ILE A 518 -1.64 -20.26 17.85
N ALA A 519 -2.73 -20.38 17.08
CA ALA A 519 -4.00 -20.92 17.56
C ALA A 519 -3.88 -22.40 17.94
N VAL A 520 -3.25 -23.23 17.11
CA VAL A 520 -3.03 -24.66 17.41
C VAL A 520 -2.10 -24.83 18.61
N ASN A 521 -1.01 -24.06 18.72
CA ASN A 521 -0.15 -24.05 19.91
C ASN A 521 -0.93 -23.65 21.19
N ALA A 522 -1.88 -22.71 21.09
CA ALA A 522 -2.69 -22.29 22.23
C ALA A 522 -3.67 -23.39 22.69
N VAL A 523 -4.31 -24.08 21.74
CA VAL A 523 -5.16 -25.25 22.04
C VAL A 523 -4.33 -26.40 22.61
N GLY A 524 -3.19 -26.72 22.02
CA GLY A 524 -2.31 -27.80 22.48
C GLY A 524 -1.88 -27.64 23.94
N LYS A 525 -1.60 -26.40 24.37
CA LYS A 525 -1.24 -26.09 25.76
C LYS A 525 -2.38 -26.36 26.77
N TRP A 526 -3.65 -26.25 26.37
CA TRP A 526 -4.78 -26.64 27.24
C TRP A 526 -4.82 -28.16 27.49
N PHE A 527 -4.25 -28.96 26.59
CA PHE A 527 -4.10 -30.42 26.72
C PHE A 527 -2.67 -30.85 27.13
N GLY A 528 -1.86 -29.92 27.66
CA GLY A 528 -0.51 -30.19 28.15
C GLY A 528 0.58 -30.31 27.07
N ALA A 529 0.23 -30.25 25.78
CA ALA A 529 1.21 -30.39 24.69
C ALA A 529 2.09 -29.14 24.56
N GLN A 530 3.41 -29.32 24.58
CA GLN A 530 4.42 -28.26 24.40
C GLN A 530 5.15 -28.38 23.04
N ILE A 531 4.40 -28.69 21.98
CA ILE A 531 4.90 -28.75 20.60
C ILE A 531 4.67 -27.39 19.94
N ASP A 532 5.64 -26.92 19.15
CA ASP A 532 5.50 -25.70 18.35
C ASP A 532 5.24 -26.04 16.87
N VAL A 533 3.99 -25.92 16.43
CA VAL A 533 3.60 -26.25 15.04
C VAL A 533 3.76 -25.08 14.06
N VAL A 534 4.16 -23.89 14.51
CA VAL A 534 4.29 -22.69 13.64
C VAL A 534 5.19 -22.91 12.41
N PRO A 535 6.36 -23.62 12.51
CA PRO A 535 7.14 -23.95 11.33
C PRO A 535 6.37 -24.84 10.33
N ALA A 536 5.62 -25.82 10.83
CA ALA A 536 4.85 -26.74 10.01
C ALA A 536 3.65 -26.07 9.32
N THR A 537 2.89 -25.20 10.01
CA THR A 537 1.77 -24.47 9.39
C THR A 537 2.24 -23.51 8.31
N ARG A 538 3.44 -22.94 8.45
CA ARG A 538 4.09 -22.12 7.42
C ARG A 538 4.57 -22.95 6.24
N LEU A 539 5.18 -24.12 6.45
CA LEU A 539 5.58 -25.02 5.37
C LEU A 539 4.38 -25.49 4.54
N VAL A 540 3.27 -25.85 5.20
CA VAL A 540 1.99 -26.17 4.53
C VAL A 540 1.47 -24.97 3.75
N ALA A 541 1.51 -23.76 4.31
CA ALA A 541 1.08 -22.54 3.62
C ALA A 541 1.94 -22.23 2.38
N LEU A 542 3.26 -22.49 2.40
CA LEU A 542 4.12 -22.35 1.22
C LEU A 542 3.74 -23.37 0.12
N GLY A 543 3.43 -24.62 0.49
CA GLY A 543 2.91 -25.61 -0.46
C GLY A 543 1.58 -25.18 -1.10
N LEU A 544 0.64 -24.73 -0.28
CA LEU A 544 -0.65 -24.18 -0.74
C LEU A 544 -0.48 -22.94 -1.62
N MET A 545 0.49 -22.06 -1.30
CA MET A 545 0.82 -20.88 -2.09
C MET A 545 1.24 -21.24 -3.52
N LEU A 546 2.13 -22.22 -3.68
CA LEU A 546 2.58 -22.68 -5.00
C LEU A 546 1.43 -23.23 -5.84
N VAL A 547 0.57 -24.08 -5.26
CA VAL A 547 -0.62 -24.61 -5.94
C VAL A 547 -1.60 -23.48 -6.32
N ALA A 548 -1.90 -22.57 -5.39
CA ALA A 548 -2.81 -21.46 -5.62
C ALA A 548 -2.31 -20.50 -6.71
N LEU A 549 -1.00 -20.22 -6.77
CA LEU A 549 -0.38 -19.41 -7.82
C LEU A 549 -0.53 -20.05 -9.20
N VAL A 550 -0.28 -21.36 -9.34
CA VAL A 550 -0.47 -22.10 -10.60
C VAL A 550 -1.94 -22.10 -11.01
N VAL A 551 -2.87 -22.33 -10.07
CA VAL A 551 -4.31 -22.37 -10.33
C VAL A 551 -4.86 -21.00 -10.74
N VAL A 552 -4.45 -19.91 -10.07
CA VAL A 552 -4.84 -18.54 -10.46
C VAL A 552 -4.24 -18.16 -11.81
N TRP A 553 -2.96 -18.48 -12.07
CA TRP A 553 -2.36 -18.26 -13.39
C TRP A 553 -3.13 -19.00 -14.48
N TRP A 554 -3.49 -20.27 -14.25
CA TRP A 554 -4.28 -21.05 -15.19
C TRP A 554 -5.69 -20.49 -15.40
N ARG A 555 -6.43 -20.11 -14.35
CA ARG A 555 -7.78 -19.51 -14.46
C ARG A 555 -7.75 -18.19 -15.23
N PHE A 556 -6.74 -17.35 -15.02
CA PHE A 556 -6.60 -16.06 -15.70
C PHE A 556 -5.83 -16.10 -17.03
N ARG A 557 -5.32 -17.27 -17.47
CA ARG A 557 -4.50 -17.40 -18.69
C ARG A 557 -5.12 -16.83 -19.97
N ARG A 558 -6.46 -16.85 -20.09
CA ARG A 558 -7.22 -16.28 -21.22
C ARG A 558 -7.92 -14.95 -20.91
N GLY A 559 -7.91 -14.53 -19.64
CA GLY A 559 -8.72 -13.43 -19.13
C GLY A 559 -7.89 -12.21 -18.73
N ASN A 560 -8.35 -11.51 -17.70
CA ASN A 560 -7.72 -10.28 -17.24
C ASN A 560 -6.49 -10.57 -16.36
N ALA A 561 -5.33 -10.77 -17.00
CA ALA A 561 -4.06 -11.14 -16.36
C ALA A 561 -3.68 -10.24 -15.16
N LEU A 562 -4.02 -8.94 -15.17
CA LEU A 562 -3.66 -8.05 -14.06
C LEU A 562 -4.47 -8.31 -12.78
N HIS A 563 -5.69 -8.86 -12.89
CA HIS A 563 -6.44 -9.33 -11.72
C HIS A 563 -5.84 -10.61 -11.17
N GLY A 564 -5.38 -11.51 -12.07
CA GLY A 564 -4.60 -12.68 -11.68
C GLY A 564 -3.31 -12.30 -10.95
N ALA A 565 -2.59 -11.27 -11.42
CA ALA A 565 -1.41 -10.73 -10.76
C ALA A 565 -1.72 -10.16 -9.36
N ALA A 566 -2.80 -9.39 -9.21
CA ALA A 566 -3.21 -8.87 -7.91
C ALA A 566 -3.63 -9.98 -6.92
N LEU A 567 -4.33 -11.00 -7.41
CA LEU A 567 -4.66 -12.19 -6.62
C LEU A 567 -3.41 -13.01 -6.26
N ALA A 568 -2.41 -13.08 -7.14
CA ALA A 568 -1.13 -13.70 -6.85
C ALA A 568 -0.35 -12.95 -5.75
N CYS A 569 -0.32 -11.61 -5.78
CA CYS A 569 0.19 -10.80 -4.68
C CYS A 569 -0.58 -11.04 -3.38
N LEU A 570 -1.92 -11.11 -3.43
CA LEU A 570 -2.76 -11.39 -2.26
C LEU A 570 -2.47 -12.79 -1.68
N ILE A 571 -2.27 -13.80 -2.52
CA ILE A 571 -1.88 -15.17 -2.13
C ILE A 571 -0.53 -15.17 -1.40
N VAL A 572 0.47 -14.45 -1.91
CA VAL A 572 1.77 -14.28 -1.23
C VAL A 572 1.58 -13.63 0.13
N ILE A 573 0.83 -12.51 0.20
CA ILE A 573 0.57 -11.77 1.44
C ILE A 573 -0.16 -12.62 2.49
N PHE A 574 -1.03 -13.55 2.06
CA PHE A 574 -1.80 -14.42 2.92
C PHE A 574 -1.02 -15.66 3.40
N CYS A 575 -0.09 -16.17 2.59
CA CYS A 575 0.71 -17.35 2.93
C CYS A 575 2.04 -17.01 3.62
N ALA A 576 2.57 -15.79 3.43
CA ALA A 576 3.85 -15.34 3.97
C ALA A 576 3.96 -15.50 5.50
N PRO A 577 5.15 -15.83 6.04
CA PRO A 577 5.37 -15.98 7.49
C PRO A 577 5.24 -14.66 8.27
N ILE A 578 5.32 -13.52 7.57
CA ILE A 578 5.14 -12.17 8.12
C ILE A 578 4.24 -11.41 7.16
N THR A 579 3.24 -10.70 7.68
CA THR A 579 2.28 -9.92 6.88
C THR A 579 2.09 -8.56 7.53
N GLN A 580 2.38 -7.49 6.81
CA GLN A 580 2.37 -6.11 7.31
C GLN A 580 1.31 -5.24 6.61
N PRO A 581 0.75 -4.20 7.27
CA PRO A 581 -0.32 -3.35 6.72
C PRO A 581 -0.04 -2.79 5.32
N TRP A 582 1.20 -2.38 5.06
CA TRP A 582 1.59 -1.76 3.80
C TRP A 582 1.66 -2.72 2.61
N TYR A 583 1.71 -4.05 2.83
CA TYR A 583 1.70 -5.01 1.72
C TYR A 583 0.37 -4.98 0.92
N LEU A 584 -0.74 -4.59 1.56
CA LEU A 584 -2.03 -4.40 0.89
C LEU A 584 -1.96 -3.35 -0.24
N TYR A 585 -0.98 -2.45 -0.19
CA TYR A 585 -0.72 -1.47 -1.25
C TYR A 585 -0.40 -2.13 -2.59
N TRP A 586 0.31 -3.26 -2.63
CA TRP A 586 0.67 -3.92 -3.89
C TRP A 586 -0.58 -4.39 -4.63
N VAL A 587 -1.50 -5.02 -3.89
CA VAL A 587 -2.79 -5.48 -4.41
C VAL A 587 -3.66 -4.28 -4.82
N LEU A 588 -3.71 -3.23 -3.98
CA LEU A 588 -4.48 -2.02 -4.24
C LEU A 588 -4.00 -1.31 -5.51
N VAL A 589 -2.70 -1.16 -5.72
CA VAL A 589 -2.10 -0.45 -6.85
C VAL A 589 -2.31 -1.21 -8.16
N LEU A 590 -2.11 -2.53 -8.17
CA LEU A 590 -2.39 -3.37 -9.34
C LEU A 590 -3.88 -3.38 -9.71
N LEU A 591 -4.77 -3.30 -8.71
CA LEU A 591 -6.21 -3.26 -8.91
C LEU A 591 -6.76 -1.87 -9.25
N ALA A 592 -6.17 -0.79 -8.74
CA ALA A 592 -6.65 0.58 -8.97
C ALA A 592 -6.66 0.98 -10.46
N VAL A 593 -5.76 0.40 -11.26
CA VAL A 593 -5.70 0.56 -12.73
C VAL A 593 -6.63 -0.43 -13.49
N THR A 594 -7.65 -0.97 -12.81
CA THR A 594 -8.64 -1.90 -13.39
C THR A 594 -10.10 -1.46 -13.12
N THR A 595 -11.07 -2.22 -13.63
CA THR A 595 -12.51 -1.89 -13.56
C THR A 595 -13.29 -2.63 -12.46
N VAL A 596 -12.67 -3.55 -11.71
CA VAL A 596 -13.34 -4.30 -10.63
C VAL A 596 -13.69 -3.39 -9.43
N ARG A 597 -14.54 -3.86 -8.52
CA ARG A 597 -14.94 -3.15 -7.29
C ARG A 597 -14.22 -3.75 -6.07
N MET A 598 -13.20 -3.07 -5.55
CA MET A 598 -12.36 -3.59 -4.47
C MET A 598 -12.84 -3.25 -3.04
N ARG A 599 -14.16 -3.17 -2.78
CA ARG A 599 -14.70 -2.70 -1.47
C ARG A 599 -14.11 -3.42 -0.25
N TRP A 600 -13.88 -4.73 -0.35
CA TRP A 600 -13.29 -5.52 0.74
C TRP A 600 -11.82 -5.14 1.01
N LEU A 601 -11.06 -4.78 -0.03
CA LEU A 601 -9.66 -4.36 0.08
C LEU A 601 -9.56 -2.90 0.56
N GLU A 602 -10.46 -2.04 0.10
CA GLU A 602 -10.61 -0.67 0.62
C GLU A 602 -10.87 -0.70 2.15
N ILE A 603 -11.72 -1.64 2.62
CA ILE A 603 -11.95 -1.88 4.06
C ILE A 603 -10.71 -2.46 4.75
N ALA A 604 -10.06 -3.46 4.16
CA ALA A 604 -8.86 -4.07 4.73
C ALA A 604 -7.70 -3.07 4.89
N VAL A 605 -7.54 -2.14 3.94
CA VAL A 605 -6.57 -1.03 4.00
C VAL A 605 -6.91 -0.06 5.12
N VAL A 606 -8.17 0.32 5.31
CA VAL A 606 -8.58 1.18 6.44
C VAL A 606 -8.36 0.47 7.78
N ALA A 607 -8.75 -0.80 7.89
CA ALA A 607 -8.58 -1.59 9.11
C ALA A 607 -7.09 -1.82 9.45
N SER A 608 -6.22 -2.00 8.46
CA SER A 608 -4.81 -2.28 8.69
C SER A 608 -4.03 -1.10 9.29
N MET A 609 -4.52 0.14 9.12
CA MET A 609 -3.89 1.34 9.73
C MET A 609 -3.93 1.30 11.27
N PHE A 610 -4.96 0.69 11.86
CA PHE A 610 -5.14 0.63 13.31
C PHE A 610 -4.50 -0.62 13.95
N LEU A 611 -3.62 -1.32 13.23
CA LEU A 611 -2.89 -2.49 13.74
C LEU A 611 -1.55 -2.16 14.40
N ILE A 612 -1.01 -0.97 14.12
CA ILE A 612 0.33 -0.53 14.52
C ILE A 612 0.24 0.78 15.33
N LEU A 613 1.17 0.96 16.26
CA LEU A 613 1.36 2.15 17.10
C LEU A 613 2.34 3.14 16.46
N PRO A 614 2.38 4.41 16.90
CA PRO A 614 3.24 5.44 16.29
C PRO A 614 4.72 5.05 16.19
N ASN A 615 5.23 4.29 17.15
CA ASN A 615 6.61 3.81 17.23
C ASN A 615 6.92 2.54 16.40
N GLY A 616 5.92 1.96 15.71
CA GLY A 616 6.05 0.74 14.92
C GLY A 616 5.75 -0.58 15.66
N ASP A 617 5.41 -0.56 16.95
CA ASP A 617 4.95 -1.77 17.65
C ASP A 617 3.52 -2.16 17.28
N GLY A 618 3.21 -3.45 17.29
CA GLY A 618 1.85 -3.95 17.03
C GLY A 618 0.90 -3.63 18.20
N ALA A 619 -0.11 -2.79 17.95
CA ALA A 619 -1.03 -2.25 18.97
C ALA A 619 -1.73 -3.33 19.81
N TRP A 620 -1.99 -4.48 19.19
CA TRP A 620 -2.77 -5.58 19.74
C TRP A 620 -1.94 -6.78 20.19
N LYS A 621 -0.62 -6.63 20.36
CA LYS A 621 0.30 -7.70 20.78
C LYS A 621 -0.16 -8.49 22.03
N PRO A 622 -0.76 -7.88 23.08
CA PRO A 622 -1.32 -8.63 24.22
C PRO A 622 -2.51 -9.54 23.86
N LEU A 623 -3.23 -9.24 22.77
CA LEU A 623 -4.39 -10.01 22.28
C LEU A 623 -4.02 -10.94 21.11
N GLN A 624 -2.72 -11.22 20.92
CA GLN A 624 -2.18 -12.04 19.82
C GLN A 624 -2.83 -13.42 19.72
N VAL A 625 -3.20 -14.06 20.84
CA VAL A 625 -3.87 -15.38 20.82
C VAL A 625 -5.34 -15.29 20.41
N PRO A 626 -6.22 -14.46 21.02
CA PRO A 626 -7.57 -14.21 20.51
C PRO A 626 -7.62 -13.81 19.02
N PHE A 627 -6.75 -12.90 18.58
CA PHE A 627 -6.69 -12.52 17.17
C PHE A 627 -6.18 -13.65 16.25
N ALA A 628 -5.29 -14.52 16.73
CA ALA A 628 -4.87 -15.70 15.96
C ALA A 628 -6.04 -16.67 15.69
N PHE A 629 -6.97 -16.85 16.63
CA PHE A 629 -8.20 -17.63 16.38
C PHE A 629 -9.11 -16.95 15.34
N LEU A 630 -9.30 -15.63 15.41
CA LEU A 630 -10.09 -14.88 14.43
C LEU A 630 -9.49 -14.96 13.01
N VAL A 631 -8.18 -14.85 12.89
CA VAL A 631 -7.48 -15.02 11.60
C VAL A 631 -7.51 -16.48 11.14
N THR A 632 -7.46 -17.46 12.04
CA THR A 632 -7.65 -18.89 11.70
C THR A 632 -9.05 -19.16 11.15
N ALA A 633 -10.09 -18.57 11.73
CA ALA A 633 -11.45 -18.65 11.19
C ALA A 633 -11.55 -17.98 9.79
N LEU A 634 -10.87 -16.85 9.59
CA LEU A 634 -10.75 -16.22 8.27
C LEU A 634 -10.03 -17.12 7.25
N VAL A 635 -8.96 -17.84 7.64
CA VAL A 635 -8.29 -18.85 6.79
C VAL A 635 -9.27 -19.94 6.38
N GLY A 636 -10.04 -20.51 7.33
CA GLY A 636 -11.07 -21.49 7.02
C GLY A 636 -12.12 -20.98 6.02
N TRP A 637 -12.61 -19.76 6.21
CA TRP A 637 -13.56 -19.12 5.30
C TRP A 637 -12.96 -18.83 3.91
N VAL A 638 -11.71 -18.35 3.83
CA VAL A 638 -11.01 -18.11 2.56
C VAL A 638 -10.78 -19.42 1.81
N LEU A 639 -10.38 -20.50 2.48
CA LEU A 639 -10.19 -21.81 1.86
C LEU A 639 -11.53 -22.39 1.37
N TRP A 640 -12.61 -22.31 2.16
CA TRP A 640 -13.95 -22.69 1.73
C TRP A 640 -14.40 -21.88 0.50
N ARG A 641 -14.22 -20.56 0.53
CA ARG A 641 -14.52 -19.68 -0.62
C ARG A 641 -13.70 -20.04 -1.85
N ALA A 642 -12.41 -20.32 -1.71
CA ALA A 642 -11.57 -20.77 -2.81
C ALA A 642 -12.09 -22.09 -3.41
N VAL A 643 -12.44 -23.08 -2.58
CA VAL A 643 -13.04 -24.35 -3.05
C VAL A 643 -14.37 -24.13 -3.76
N THR A 644 -15.23 -23.20 -3.31
CA THR A 644 -16.46 -22.86 -4.05
C THR A 644 -16.16 -22.21 -5.40
N TRP A 645 -15.23 -21.25 -5.45
CA TRP A 645 -14.84 -20.54 -6.68
C TRP A 645 -14.18 -21.45 -7.72
N LEU A 646 -13.46 -22.49 -7.29
CA LEU A 646 -12.88 -23.50 -8.19
C LEU A 646 -13.92 -24.46 -8.78
N ARG A 647 -15.15 -24.48 -8.25
CA ARG A 647 -16.30 -25.21 -8.82
C ARG A 647 -17.16 -24.35 -9.75
N GLU A 648 -16.99 -23.02 -9.72
CA GLU A 648 -17.68 -22.12 -10.64
C GLU A 648 -17.13 -22.29 -12.07
N PRO A 649 -17.99 -22.38 -13.10
CA PRO A 649 -17.54 -22.58 -14.47
C PRO A 649 -16.69 -21.41 -14.97
N VAL A 650 -15.78 -21.72 -15.91
CA VAL A 650 -14.83 -20.75 -16.48
C VAL A 650 -15.52 -19.86 -17.51
N SER A 651 -16.23 -18.84 -17.01
CA SER A 651 -16.55 -17.59 -17.74
C SER A 651 -15.27 -16.88 -18.19
#